data_AF-A0A2T2RCE9-F1
#
_entry.id   AF-A0A2T2RCE9-F1
#
_cell.length_a   1.000
_cell.length_b   1.000
_cell.length_c   1.000
_cell.angle_alpha   90.00
_cell.angle_beta   90.00
_cell.angle_gamma   90.00
#
_symmetry.space_group_name_H-M   'P 1'
#
loop_
_entity.id
_entity.type
_entity.pdbx_description
1 polymer ?
#
loop_
_entity_poly.entity_id
_entity_poly.type
_entity_poly.pdbx_seq_one_letter_code
_entity_poly.pdbx_strand_id
1 'polypeptide(L)'
;MRSVSTITLSNTLRSSASNRFASRCASHNYQPADGSHPTSYLWRQAFQRDAWMDLLASFIHVEHPDPDDPLAAPTMIFPRFHQWDCVLRFVDDARQHGAGRNYLAMHSTGSGKTNTIGWLAHRLANLFDADDRKVFDKVIVLTDRTVLDRQLQDKIEQFEQVKAAGMVRAISDSSQQLREALESSSAKVIVSTIQKFPYISSSLTDRRGERFAIVIDEAHSSQSGESSAAVKRALAPSRTESEETLLAQAAEEEAHYEAAEPDPTLAAAEAARARGPQDNLSMFAFTATPKNRTLELFGGTEPATGHKRPSHVYSMRQAIEEGFILDVLQNYTTYDTYYRLATATVQWDSETVEKSKALAAVRRFAMLHPHNIAQKVAIIVEHFRENVMGGLDGQAKAMVVTASRLHAVRYKHKIDEYLTANGYHDLRALIAFSGEVIDPDGDPDHPYTEAHMNGFPEGQTTKRFDSDDYQVMVVAEKYQTGFDQPKLCAMYVDKKLAGVNVVQTFSRLNRPLPGKTTFILDFVNDVDTIRDAYADYWSEALAEPTDPQALYETWERLDDYHVLDDEDVDRFAAVWFDPTFDPMATSDDKKKAARKHQQLTDALAPAEKRFAALAEEQQDEFRSVLNQFVRMYSFLAQVLPWSDPDLEKRHAYARLLSRRVADERGKALDLSDELEMTHYHLQQSFHGKVEPGDSEVIGPTFSGSGHGALTEEEQAALADIIARINDRFGAGLDEQHRVIAEGMAHHVLADEDAQSKLAANPQDKAWIAFEQMWSKAKYAYLDEHTEFIKTLVDQPEIEKMLGKAVFDYVYREARRRQSQDIEGEPSAT
;
A
#
# COMPACT_ATOMS: atom_id res chain seq x y z
N MET A 1 21.93 -5.90 72.46
CA MET A 1 21.20 -4.62 72.26
C MET A 1 21.93 -3.78 71.22
N ARG A 2 21.43 -3.75 69.98
CA ARG A 2 21.43 -2.59 69.06
C ARG A 2 20.59 -2.96 67.82
N SER A 3 19.33 -2.56 67.89
CA SER A 3 18.41 -2.14 66.82
C SER A 3 18.66 -2.65 65.40
N VAL A 4 17.93 -3.69 64.98
CA VAL A 4 17.56 -3.89 63.57
C VAL A 4 16.31 -3.06 63.34
N SER A 5 16.46 -1.90 62.71
CA SER A 5 15.33 -1.04 62.35
C SER A 5 14.61 -1.64 61.15
N THR A 6 13.39 -2.08 61.40
CA THR A 6 12.37 -2.47 60.42
C THR A 6 12.23 -1.39 59.35
N ILE A 7 12.63 -1.69 58.11
CA ILE A 7 12.20 -0.91 56.95
C ILE A 7 10.75 -1.30 56.70
N THR A 8 9.85 -0.54 57.31
CA THR A 8 8.42 -0.56 57.03
C THR A 8 8.24 -0.05 55.60
N LEU A 9 8.12 -0.95 54.63
CA LEU A 9 7.59 -0.63 53.31
C LEU A 9 6.22 0.02 53.51
N SER A 10 6.13 1.33 53.26
CA SER A 10 4.89 2.06 53.40
C SER A 10 3.84 1.45 52.46
N ASN A 11 2.67 1.15 53.03
CA ASN A 11 1.52 0.57 52.34
C ASN A 11 0.85 1.52 51.33
N THR A 12 1.49 2.63 50.97
CA THR A 12 0.95 3.68 50.09
C THR A 12 1.26 3.49 48.61
N LEU A 13 2.12 2.53 48.24
CA LEU A 13 2.43 2.21 46.83
C LEU A 13 1.63 1.02 46.27
N ARG A 14 0.83 0.32 47.09
CA ARG A 14 0.16 -0.93 46.69
C ARG A 14 -1.17 -0.76 45.94
N SER A 15 -1.81 0.41 45.92
CA SER A 15 -3.09 0.58 45.19
C SER A 15 -2.96 1.29 43.84
N SER A 16 -1.95 2.14 43.63
CA SER A 16 -1.82 2.90 42.37
C SER A 16 -0.89 2.27 41.34
N ALA A 17 0.04 1.41 41.76
CA ALA A 17 0.99 0.71 40.87
C ALA A 17 0.46 -0.65 40.42
N SER A 18 -0.26 -1.38 41.29
CA SER A 18 -0.90 -2.65 40.96
C SER A 18 -2.02 -2.49 39.93
N ASN A 19 -2.84 -1.44 40.07
CA ASN A 19 -3.85 -1.09 39.07
C ASN A 19 -3.26 -0.60 37.74
N ARG A 20 -2.09 0.07 37.75
CA ARG A 20 -1.41 0.48 36.50
C ARG A 20 -0.74 -0.66 35.76
N PHE A 21 -0.20 -1.65 36.47
CA PHE A 21 0.38 -2.86 35.86
C PHE A 21 -0.73 -3.77 35.32
N ALA A 22 -1.81 -3.98 36.08
CA ALA A 22 -2.96 -4.78 35.64
C ALA A 22 -3.72 -4.14 34.47
N SER A 23 -3.87 -2.80 34.45
CA SER A 23 -4.56 -2.11 33.35
C SER A 23 -3.72 -2.03 32.06
N ARG A 24 -2.39 -2.00 32.16
CA ARG A 24 -1.48 -2.00 31.00
C ARG A 24 -1.21 -3.39 30.44
N CYS A 25 -1.21 -4.44 31.27
CA CYS A 25 -1.09 -5.83 30.83
C CYS A 25 -2.40 -6.44 30.30
N ALA A 26 -3.52 -5.70 30.33
CA ALA A 26 -4.81 -6.14 29.82
C ALA A 26 -4.93 -5.94 28.30
N SER A 27 -3.82 -6.04 27.55
CA SER A 27 -3.86 -6.04 26.10
C SER A 27 -4.58 -7.32 25.62
N HIS A 28 -5.50 -7.16 24.68
CA HIS A 28 -6.49 -8.18 24.30
C HIS A 28 -5.86 -9.50 23.83
N ASN A 29 -4.60 -9.49 23.38
CA ASN A 29 -3.90 -10.67 22.83
C ASN A 29 -3.28 -11.63 23.87
N TYR A 30 -3.21 -11.25 25.15
CA TYR A 30 -2.58 -12.08 26.19
C TYR A 30 -3.52 -12.41 27.36
N GLN A 31 -4.82 -12.19 27.18
CA GLN A 31 -5.80 -12.69 28.14
C GLN A 31 -5.84 -14.22 28.10
N PRO A 32 -5.65 -14.90 29.24
CA PRO A 32 -5.72 -16.34 29.27
C PRO A 32 -7.13 -16.84 28.93
N ALA A 33 -7.23 -17.77 27.96
CA ALA A 33 -8.51 -18.36 27.55
C ALA A 33 -9.24 -19.11 28.70
N ASP A 34 -8.51 -19.49 29.75
CA ASP A 34 -9.04 -20.14 30.95
C ASP A 34 -9.58 -19.17 32.01
N GLY A 35 -9.63 -17.86 31.72
CA GLY A 35 -10.09 -16.82 32.65
C GLY A 35 -9.12 -16.54 33.80
N SER A 36 -7.87 -17.02 33.73
CA SER A 36 -6.85 -16.70 34.72
C SER A 36 -6.38 -15.24 34.63
N HIS A 37 -5.63 -14.79 35.64
CA HIS A 37 -5.23 -13.38 35.77
C HIS A 37 -4.44 -12.91 34.53
N PRO A 38 -4.65 -11.67 34.01
CA PRO A 38 -4.00 -11.17 32.80
C PRO A 38 -2.46 -11.25 32.81
N THR A 39 -1.83 -11.22 33.99
CA THR A 39 -0.38 -11.33 34.14
C THR A 39 0.15 -12.76 34.30
N SER A 40 -0.70 -13.79 34.12
CA SER A 40 -0.33 -15.19 34.35
C SER A 40 0.80 -15.69 33.47
N TYR A 41 0.98 -15.09 32.28
CA TYR A 41 2.07 -15.39 31.37
C TYR A 41 3.45 -15.19 32.03
N LEU A 42 3.57 -14.31 33.03
CA LEU A 42 4.83 -14.09 33.75
C LEU A 42 5.32 -15.36 34.45
N TRP A 43 4.48 -16.02 35.23
CA TRP A 43 4.89 -17.23 35.96
C TRP A 43 4.64 -18.52 35.18
N ARG A 44 3.63 -18.56 34.31
CA ARG A 44 3.33 -19.75 33.50
C ARG A 44 4.26 -19.91 32.30
N GLN A 45 4.82 -18.82 31.78
CA GLN A 45 5.69 -18.85 30.60
C GLN A 45 7.06 -18.23 30.90
N ALA A 46 7.14 -16.93 31.21
CA ALA A 46 8.42 -16.21 31.26
C ALA A 46 9.37 -16.70 32.38
N PHE A 47 8.85 -17.02 33.57
CA PHE A 47 9.64 -17.52 34.71
C PHE A 47 9.78 -19.04 34.75
N GLN A 48 9.34 -19.74 33.70
CA GLN A 48 9.70 -21.16 33.57
C GLN A 48 11.22 -21.25 33.45
N ARG A 49 11.81 -22.25 34.12
CA ARG A 49 13.28 -22.38 34.22
C ARG A 49 13.93 -22.31 32.84
N ASP A 50 13.40 -23.05 31.87
CA ASP A 50 14.00 -23.15 30.54
C ASP A 50 13.81 -21.85 29.74
N ALA A 51 12.63 -21.24 29.82
CA ALA A 51 12.34 -19.93 29.22
C ALA A 51 13.25 -18.83 29.77
N TRP A 52 13.46 -18.80 31.08
CA TRP A 52 14.30 -17.80 31.74
C TRP A 52 15.77 -17.96 31.37
N MET A 53 16.26 -19.21 31.30
CA MET A 53 17.63 -19.49 30.88
C MET A 53 17.85 -19.16 29.40
N ASP A 54 16.89 -19.49 28.52
CA ASP A 54 16.93 -19.13 27.09
C ASP A 54 16.94 -17.61 26.89
N LEU A 55 16.10 -16.89 27.64
CA LEU A 55 16.06 -15.43 27.59
C LEU A 55 17.42 -14.81 27.95
N LEU A 56 18.03 -15.25 29.05
CA LEU A 56 19.35 -14.76 29.49
C LEU A 56 20.46 -15.11 28.50
N ALA A 57 20.42 -16.29 27.88
CA ALA A 57 21.48 -16.78 27.02
C ALA A 57 21.40 -16.28 25.57
N SER A 58 20.18 -16.07 25.05
CA SER A 58 19.94 -15.89 23.61
C SER A 58 19.21 -14.61 23.22
N PHE A 59 18.58 -13.90 24.15
CA PHE A 59 17.85 -12.67 23.83
C PHE A 59 18.52 -11.39 24.35
N ILE A 60 19.14 -11.44 25.54
CA ILE A 60 19.80 -10.26 26.12
C ILE A 60 21.10 -9.99 25.38
N HIS A 61 21.26 -8.76 24.90
CA HIS A 61 22.51 -8.30 24.27
C HIS A 61 22.89 -6.91 24.79
N VAL A 62 24.17 -6.57 24.62
CA VAL A 62 24.73 -5.29 25.03
C VAL A 62 25.04 -4.49 23.77
N GLU A 63 24.34 -3.38 23.59
CA GLU A 63 24.62 -2.42 22.54
C GLU A 63 25.76 -1.52 23.02
N HIS A 64 26.85 -1.52 22.26
CA HIS A 64 27.98 -0.64 22.52
C HIS A 64 27.70 0.75 21.93
N PRO A 65 28.14 1.82 22.61
CA PRO A 65 27.99 3.18 22.11
C PRO A 65 28.67 3.37 20.74
N ASP A 66 28.19 4.35 19.98
CA ASP A 66 28.77 4.75 18.69
C ASP A 66 30.27 5.03 18.85
N PRO A 67 31.14 4.55 17.94
CA PRO A 67 32.56 4.92 17.91
C PRO A 67 32.82 6.43 18.00
N ASP A 68 31.90 7.25 17.49
CA ASP A 68 31.97 8.72 17.52
C ASP A 68 31.61 9.32 18.90
N ASP A 69 31.00 8.55 19.81
CA ASP A 69 30.79 8.91 21.23
C ASP A 69 31.25 7.80 22.20
N PRO A 70 32.58 7.64 22.39
CA PRO A 70 33.15 6.59 23.21
C PRO A 70 32.91 6.76 24.72
N LEU A 71 32.24 7.86 25.15
CA LEU A 71 31.90 8.13 26.55
C LEU A 71 30.50 7.63 26.92
N ALA A 72 29.65 7.32 25.95
CA ALA A 72 28.31 6.79 26.21
C ALA A 72 28.38 5.39 26.84
N ALA A 73 27.50 5.12 27.82
CA ALA A 73 27.49 3.83 28.50
C ALA A 73 26.89 2.75 27.59
N PRO A 74 27.41 1.51 27.61
CA PRO A 74 26.80 0.41 26.89
C PRO A 74 25.38 0.15 27.43
N THR A 75 24.44 -0.07 26.52
CA THR A 75 23.02 -0.26 26.87
C THR A 75 22.66 -1.74 26.77
N MET A 76 22.13 -2.30 27.84
CA MET A 76 21.62 -3.67 27.83
C MET A 76 20.20 -3.69 27.26
N ILE A 77 20.00 -4.45 26.18
CA ILE A 77 18.71 -4.60 25.53
C ILE A 77 18.07 -5.91 26.00
N PHE A 78 16.86 -5.79 26.55
CA PHE A 78 16.00 -6.91 26.93
C PHE A 78 14.82 -6.99 25.94
N PRO A 79 14.43 -8.19 25.47
CA PRO A 79 13.31 -8.32 24.54
C PRO A 79 12.00 -7.90 25.22
N ARG A 80 11.16 -7.15 24.51
CA ARG A 80 9.78 -6.95 24.93
C ARG A 80 9.01 -8.27 24.76
N PHE A 81 7.95 -8.44 25.54
CA PHE A 81 7.22 -9.70 25.59
C PHE A 81 6.70 -10.15 24.21
N HIS A 82 6.13 -9.24 23.41
CA HIS A 82 5.65 -9.57 22.06
C HIS A 82 6.76 -9.98 21.09
N GLN A 83 7.99 -9.47 21.28
CA GLN A 83 9.14 -9.85 20.46
C GLN A 83 9.60 -11.26 20.82
N TRP A 84 9.67 -11.56 22.12
CA TRP A 84 10.01 -12.88 22.65
C TRP A 84 8.97 -13.94 22.24
N ASP A 85 7.68 -13.65 22.43
CA ASP A 85 6.56 -14.54 22.07
C ASP A 85 6.49 -14.78 20.55
N CYS A 86 6.65 -13.74 19.73
CA CYS A 86 6.69 -13.88 18.26
C CYS A 86 7.81 -14.80 17.79
N VAL A 87 9.03 -14.60 18.30
CA VAL A 87 10.19 -15.43 17.92
C VAL A 87 9.98 -16.87 18.34
N LEU A 88 9.48 -17.12 19.55
CA LEU A 88 9.24 -18.48 20.03
C LEU A 88 8.18 -19.20 19.21
N ARG A 89 7.02 -18.58 18.97
CA ARG A 89 5.94 -19.20 18.19
C ARG A 89 6.39 -19.58 16.78
N PHE A 90 7.10 -18.69 16.09
CA PHE A 90 7.59 -18.95 14.74
C PHE A 90 8.64 -20.07 14.71
N VAL A 91 9.57 -20.06 15.68
CA VAL A 91 10.61 -21.09 15.78
C VAL A 91 10.01 -22.45 16.15
N ASP A 92 9.04 -22.49 17.07
CA ASP A 92 8.41 -23.73 17.51
C ASP A 92 7.53 -24.34 16.42
N ASP A 93 6.78 -23.54 15.66
CA ASP A 93 6.00 -24.04 14.51
C ASP A 93 6.92 -24.56 13.40
N ALA A 94 7.99 -23.81 13.07
CA ALA A 94 8.97 -24.23 12.08
C ALA A 94 9.74 -25.49 12.51
N ARG A 95 10.00 -25.67 13.81
CA ARG A 95 10.61 -26.90 14.35
C ARG A 95 9.70 -28.11 14.16
N GLN A 96 8.39 -27.93 14.32
CA GLN A 96 7.41 -29.02 14.24
C GLN A 96 7.07 -29.40 12.80
N HIS A 97 7.02 -28.42 11.89
CA HIS A 97 6.51 -28.62 10.54
C HIS A 97 7.58 -28.56 9.44
N GLY A 98 8.81 -28.17 9.76
CA GLY A 98 9.89 -28.07 8.78
C GLY A 98 9.77 -26.82 7.90
N ALA A 99 10.35 -26.90 6.69
CA ALA A 99 10.25 -25.85 5.67
C ALA A 99 8.91 -25.92 4.90
N GLY A 100 8.60 -24.91 4.07
CA GLY A 100 7.39 -24.88 3.24
C GLY A 100 6.24 -24.03 3.78
N ARG A 101 6.43 -23.28 4.88
CA ARG A 101 5.37 -22.47 5.50
C ARG A 101 5.64 -20.98 5.47
N ASN A 102 4.57 -20.20 5.35
CA ASN A 102 4.63 -18.76 5.45
C ASN A 102 4.07 -18.27 6.79
N TYR A 103 4.68 -17.22 7.31
CA TYR A 103 4.37 -16.62 8.60
C TYR A 103 4.26 -15.10 8.42
N LEU A 104 3.27 -14.50 9.06
CA LEU A 104 3.07 -13.06 9.05
C LEU A 104 3.00 -12.51 10.47
N ALA A 105 3.92 -11.62 10.80
CA ALA A 105 3.90 -10.82 12.02
C ALA A 105 3.35 -9.42 11.70
N MET A 106 2.16 -9.11 12.22
CA MET A 106 1.58 -7.77 12.20
C MET A 106 2.04 -7.00 13.44
N HIS A 107 3.14 -6.26 13.34
CA HIS A 107 3.73 -5.52 14.46
C HIS A 107 3.69 -4.02 14.17
N SER A 108 3.15 -3.24 15.10
CA SER A 108 3.00 -1.79 14.94
C SER A 108 4.32 -1.08 14.60
N THR A 109 4.24 0.04 13.87
CA THR A 109 5.41 0.84 13.54
C THR A 109 6.08 1.33 14.82
N GLY A 110 7.37 1.01 14.96
CA GLY A 110 8.16 1.37 16.14
C GLY A 110 8.07 0.42 17.34
N SER A 111 7.42 -0.72 17.17
CA SER A 111 7.41 -1.84 18.11
C SER A 111 8.77 -2.51 18.35
N GLY A 112 9.78 -2.25 17.50
CA GLY A 112 11.10 -2.85 17.55
C GLY A 112 11.30 -4.05 16.62
N LYS A 113 10.59 -4.11 15.47
CA LYS A 113 10.65 -5.19 14.47
C LYS A 113 12.07 -5.62 14.09
N THR A 114 12.99 -4.67 13.92
CA THR A 114 14.42 -4.92 13.61
C THR A 114 15.07 -5.88 14.60
N ASN A 115 14.81 -5.73 15.91
CA ASN A 115 15.37 -6.64 16.92
C ASN A 115 14.70 -8.03 16.83
N THR A 116 13.39 -8.07 16.62
CA THR A 116 12.63 -9.32 16.41
C THR A 116 13.17 -10.11 15.22
N ILE A 117 13.44 -9.44 14.10
CA ILE A 117 14.04 -10.02 12.89
C ILE A 117 15.43 -10.58 13.18
N GLY A 118 16.28 -9.83 13.90
CA GLY A 118 17.62 -10.27 14.28
C GLY A 118 17.60 -11.55 15.13
N TRP A 119 16.79 -11.57 16.20
CA TRP A 119 16.62 -12.76 17.04
C TRP A 119 16.05 -13.95 16.26
N LEU A 120 15.05 -13.71 15.40
CA LEU A 120 14.46 -14.76 14.58
C LEU A 120 15.49 -15.35 13.61
N ALA A 121 16.20 -14.51 12.85
CA ALA A 121 17.17 -14.97 11.85
C ALA A 121 18.30 -15.81 12.49
N HIS A 122 18.81 -15.37 13.64
CA HIS A 122 19.84 -16.11 14.38
C HIS A 122 19.33 -17.47 14.87
N ARG A 123 18.09 -17.55 15.38
CA ARG A 123 17.51 -18.83 15.83
C ARG A 123 17.19 -19.77 14.68
N LEU A 124 16.65 -19.26 13.57
CA LEU A 124 16.38 -20.08 12.38
C LEU A 124 17.65 -20.70 11.79
N ALA A 125 18.78 -19.98 11.80
CA ALA A 125 20.06 -20.47 11.30
C ALA A 125 20.65 -21.64 12.15
N ASN A 126 20.26 -21.68 13.42
CA ASN A 126 20.66 -22.68 14.42
C ASN A 126 19.50 -23.60 14.82
N LEU A 127 18.44 -23.67 14.02
CA LEU A 127 17.26 -24.47 14.34
C LEU A 127 17.46 -25.93 13.94
N PHE A 128 17.28 -26.83 14.91
CA PHE A 128 17.28 -28.27 14.74
C PHE A 128 15.91 -28.86 15.09
N ASP A 129 15.50 -29.90 14.35
CA ASP A 129 14.30 -30.68 14.60
C ASP A 129 14.52 -31.72 15.73
N ALA A 130 13.52 -32.57 15.97
CA ALA A 130 13.59 -33.61 17.01
C ALA A 130 14.64 -34.70 16.72
N ASP A 131 15.06 -34.85 15.46
CA ASP A 131 16.04 -35.83 15.00
C ASP A 131 17.46 -35.21 14.89
N ASP A 132 17.67 -34.03 15.48
CA ASP A 132 18.93 -33.26 15.44
C ASP A 132 19.38 -32.90 14.01
N ARG A 133 18.42 -32.75 13.09
CA ARG A 133 18.68 -32.29 11.73
C ARG A 133 18.37 -30.81 11.63
N LYS A 134 19.19 -30.08 10.86
CA LYS A 134 18.94 -28.66 10.60
C LYS A 134 17.60 -28.47 9.89
N VAL A 135 16.75 -27.60 10.42
CA VAL A 135 15.49 -27.24 9.75
C VAL A 135 15.78 -26.39 8.51
N PHE A 136 16.69 -25.42 8.63
CA PHE A 136 17.11 -24.56 7.53
C PHE A 136 18.64 -24.59 7.36
N ASP A 137 19.08 -24.67 6.10
CA ASP A 137 20.49 -24.61 5.75
C ASP A 137 21.00 -23.18 5.70
N LYS A 138 20.14 -22.26 5.23
CA LYS A 138 20.42 -20.82 5.07
C LYS A 138 19.20 -19.97 5.41
N VAL A 139 19.47 -18.82 6.01
CA VAL A 139 18.50 -17.76 6.32
C VAL A 139 18.85 -16.52 5.49
N ILE A 140 17.86 -15.94 4.82
CA ILE A 140 18.02 -14.75 3.99
C ILE A 140 17.13 -13.66 4.57
N VAL A 141 17.70 -12.53 4.96
CA VAL A 141 16.98 -11.35 5.43
C VAL A 141 16.88 -10.34 4.30
N LEU A 142 15.65 -10.07 3.86
CA LEU A 142 15.32 -9.15 2.79
C LEU A 142 14.76 -7.84 3.35
N THR A 143 15.34 -6.72 2.93
CA THR A 143 14.85 -5.36 3.26
C THR A 143 14.65 -4.54 1.98
N ASP A 144 13.66 -3.63 1.99
CA ASP A 144 13.35 -2.72 0.86
C ASP A 144 14.30 -1.52 0.77
N ARG A 145 15.17 -1.32 1.77
CA ARG A 145 16.00 -0.11 1.84
C ARG A 145 17.23 -0.26 0.95
N THR A 146 17.37 0.63 -0.04
CA THR A 146 18.56 0.76 -0.89
C THR A 146 19.81 1.07 -0.06
N VAL A 147 19.64 1.81 1.03
CA VAL A 147 20.61 1.84 2.14
C VAL A 147 20.26 0.66 3.03
N LEU A 148 20.94 -0.47 2.83
CA LEU A 148 20.86 -1.62 3.73
C LEU A 148 21.00 -1.08 5.16
N ASP A 149 20.07 -1.44 6.03
CA ASP A 149 20.06 -0.90 7.38
C ASP A 149 21.33 -1.39 8.11
N ARG A 150 22.35 -0.52 8.20
CA ARG A 150 23.56 -0.79 9.00
C ARG A 150 23.17 -1.22 10.40
N GLN A 151 22.09 -0.66 10.95
CA GLN A 151 21.59 -1.07 12.27
C GLN A 151 21.14 -2.53 12.28
N LEU A 152 20.51 -3.04 11.22
CA LEU A 152 20.11 -4.44 11.12
C LEU A 152 21.33 -5.35 10.95
N GLN A 153 22.32 -4.94 10.14
CA GLN A 153 23.58 -5.66 9.97
C GLN A 153 24.35 -5.73 11.30
N ASP A 154 24.62 -4.58 11.91
CA ASP A 154 25.36 -4.45 13.17
C ASP A 154 24.67 -5.26 14.28
N LYS A 155 23.34 -5.24 14.35
CA LYS A 155 22.58 -6.05 15.31
C LYS A 155 22.71 -7.55 15.05
N ILE A 156 22.60 -7.99 13.80
CA ILE A 156 22.72 -9.42 13.47
C ILE A 156 24.17 -9.91 13.71
N GLU A 157 25.17 -9.08 13.40
CA GLU A 157 26.59 -9.34 13.67
C GLU A 157 26.90 -9.36 15.18
N GLN A 158 26.24 -8.54 16.00
CA GLN A 158 26.38 -8.58 17.46
C GLN A 158 25.92 -9.90 18.09
N PHE A 159 25.04 -10.67 17.43
CA PHE A 159 24.66 -12.01 17.88
C PHE A 159 25.71 -13.08 17.49
N GLU A 160 26.72 -12.73 16.69
CA GLU A 160 27.81 -13.63 16.30
C GLU A 160 28.79 -13.78 17.47
N GLN A 161 28.85 -14.98 18.06
CA GLN A 161 29.93 -15.31 18.99
C GLN A 161 31.27 -15.30 18.23
N VAL A 162 32.38 -14.95 18.88
CA VAL A 162 33.74 -14.87 18.30
C VAL A 162 34.19 -16.12 17.50
N LYS A 163 33.54 -17.28 17.71
CA LYS A 163 33.79 -18.55 16.99
C LYS A 163 33.00 -18.73 15.68
N ALA A 164 32.03 -17.85 15.39
CA ALA A 164 31.13 -17.94 14.23
C ALA A 164 31.47 -16.96 13.11
N ALA A 165 32.57 -16.19 13.21
CA ALA A 165 32.97 -15.14 12.26
C ALA A 165 32.79 -15.55 10.78
N GLY A 166 31.92 -14.82 10.07
CA GLY A 166 31.59 -15.06 8.67
C GLY A 166 30.31 -15.89 8.45
N MET A 167 29.53 -16.12 9.51
CA MET A 167 28.19 -16.70 9.48
C MET A 167 27.18 -15.73 8.89
N VAL A 168 27.37 -14.43 9.13
CA VAL A 168 26.54 -13.34 8.59
C VAL A 168 27.25 -12.72 7.39
N ARG A 169 26.56 -12.57 6.26
CA ARG A 169 27.06 -11.83 5.09
C ARG A 169 26.06 -10.77 4.63
N ALA A 170 26.47 -9.52 4.72
CA ALA A 170 25.78 -8.38 4.15
C ALA A 170 26.16 -8.19 2.68
N ILE A 171 25.15 -8.01 1.80
CA ILE A 171 25.36 -7.77 0.37
C ILE A 171 25.10 -6.30 0.03
N SER A 172 26.16 -5.51 -0.13
CA SER A 172 26.07 -4.09 -0.42
C SER A 172 25.86 -3.80 -1.92
N ASP A 173 26.66 -4.39 -2.82
CA ASP A 173 26.86 -3.73 -4.14
C ASP A 173 26.58 -4.60 -5.38
N SER A 174 26.69 -5.93 -5.32
CA SER A 174 26.54 -6.75 -6.54
C SER A 174 25.72 -8.05 -6.36
N SER A 175 25.03 -8.46 -7.43
CA SER A 175 24.37 -9.77 -7.52
C SER A 175 25.37 -10.94 -7.45
N GLN A 176 26.64 -10.69 -7.83
CA GLN A 176 27.73 -11.64 -7.69
C GLN A 176 28.08 -11.94 -6.23
N GLN A 177 28.12 -10.93 -5.36
CA GLN A 177 28.32 -11.13 -3.92
C GLN A 177 27.20 -11.98 -3.31
N LEU A 178 25.95 -11.76 -3.74
CA LEU A 178 24.81 -12.58 -3.30
C LEU A 178 24.98 -14.03 -3.74
N ARG A 179 25.42 -14.29 -4.99
CA ARG A 179 25.77 -15.64 -5.47
C ARG A 179 26.85 -16.29 -4.59
N GLU A 180 27.95 -15.59 -4.35
CA GLU A 180 29.07 -16.12 -3.55
C GLU A 180 28.64 -16.43 -2.10
N ALA A 181 27.81 -15.58 -1.50
CA ALA A 181 27.26 -15.83 -0.15
C ALA A 181 26.27 -17.00 -0.14
N LEU A 182 25.47 -17.14 -1.19
CA LEU A 182 24.60 -18.29 -1.36
C LEU A 182 25.41 -19.58 -1.51
N GLU A 183 26.52 -19.59 -2.25
CA GLU A 183 27.37 -20.79 -2.48
C GLU A 183 28.31 -21.11 -1.31
N SER A 184 28.62 -20.12 -0.46
CA SER A 184 29.48 -20.29 0.70
C SER A 184 28.86 -21.23 1.74
N SER A 185 29.61 -22.24 2.19
CA SER A 185 29.17 -23.14 3.28
C SER A 185 29.16 -22.48 4.67
N SER A 186 29.96 -21.41 4.86
CA SER A 186 30.08 -20.68 6.12
C SER A 186 28.95 -19.67 6.32
N ALA A 187 28.46 -19.04 5.25
CA ALA A 187 27.39 -18.06 5.33
C ALA A 187 26.05 -18.75 5.61
N LYS A 188 25.52 -18.54 6.83
CA LYS A 188 24.22 -19.06 7.28
C LYS A 188 23.14 -17.99 7.30
N VAL A 189 23.49 -16.73 7.51
CA VAL A 189 22.58 -15.59 7.46
C VAL A 189 23.05 -14.63 6.37
N ILE A 190 22.19 -14.31 5.42
CA ILE A 190 22.50 -13.44 4.28
C ILE A 190 21.57 -12.24 4.32
N VAL A 191 22.10 -11.03 4.39
CA VAL A 191 21.29 -9.79 4.39
C VAL A 191 21.39 -9.13 3.02
N SER A 192 20.27 -8.95 2.32
CA SER A 192 20.23 -8.42 0.95
C SER A 192 18.93 -7.67 0.65
N THR A 193 18.85 -7.07 -0.54
CA THR A 193 17.62 -6.47 -1.08
C THR A 193 16.95 -7.40 -2.09
N ILE A 194 15.62 -7.31 -2.20
CA ILE A 194 14.83 -8.18 -3.10
C ILE A 194 15.16 -7.95 -4.58
N GLN A 195 15.58 -6.73 -4.94
CA GLN A 195 15.87 -6.29 -6.31
C GLN A 195 17.07 -7.02 -6.95
N LYS A 196 17.92 -7.68 -6.15
CA LYS A 196 19.13 -8.36 -6.63
C LYS A 196 18.89 -9.77 -7.15
N PHE A 197 17.79 -10.41 -6.77
CA PHE A 197 17.48 -11.81 -7.12
C PHE A 197 17.19 -12.09 -8.60
N PRO A 198 16.52 -11.20 -9.37
CA PRO A 198 16.27 -11.42 -10.79
C PRO A 198 17.54 -11.66 -11.62
N TYR A 199 18.69 -11.15 -11.18
CA TYR A 199 19.97 -11.25 -11.89
C TYR A 199 20.76 -12.54 -11.61
N ILE A 200 20.22 -13.44 -10.77
CA ILE A 200 20.95 -14.62 -10.25
C ILE A 200 20.36 -15.93 -10.79
N SER A 201 19.13 -15.91 -11.31
CA SER A 201 18.35 -17.11 -11.66
C SER A 201 18.89 -17.95 -12.82
N SER A 202 19.81 -17.45 -13.65
CA SER A 202 20.29 -18.15 -14.85
C SER A 202 21.54 -19.03 -14.64
N SER A 203 22.16 -19.02 -13.46
CA SER A 203 23.55 -19.49 -13.32
C SER A 203 23.93 -20.03 -11.92
N LEU A 204 22.96 -20.36 -11.06
CA LEU A 204 23.23 -21.00 -9.76
C LEU A 204 23.47 -22.50 -9.95
N THR A 205 24.47 -23.04 -9.23
CA THR A 205 24.75 -24.48 -9.14
C THR A 205 23.58 -25.26 -8.53
N ASP A 206 23.51 -26.56 -8.84
CA ASP A 206 22.51 -27.52 -8.37
C ASP A 206 22.39 -27.51 -6.82
N ARG A 207 21.26 -27.05 -6.27
CA ARG A 207 20.99 -26.90 -4.81
C ARG A 207 19.97 -27.90 -4.30
N ARG A 208 20.01 -29.13 -4.83
CA ARG A 208 19.08 -30.21 -4.46
C ARG A 208 19.11 -30.44 -2.95
N GLY A 209 17.95 -30.26 -2.31
CA GLY A 209 17.75 -30.56 -0.88
C GLY A 209 18.08 -29.45 0.11
N GLU A 210 18.56 -28.27 -0.33
CA GLU A 210 18.75 -27.13 0.58
C GLU A 210 17.40 -26.52 1.01
N ARG A 211 17.24 -26.30 2.32
CA ARG A 211 16.07 -25.65 2.92
C ARG A 211 16.39 -24.20 3.30
N PHE A 212 15.52 -23.27 2.90
CA PHE A 212 15.71 -21.84 3.09
C PHE A 212 14.64 -21.22 3.99
N ALA A 213 15.06 -20.29 4.84
CA ALA A 213 14.17 -19.36 5.51
C ALA A 213 14.40 -17.94 4.99
N ILE A 214 13.36 -17.26 4.54
CA ILE A 214 13.42 -15.87 4.09
C ILE A 214 12.70 -15.00 5.11
N VAL A 215 13.39 -14.05 5.71
CA VAL A 215 12.80 -13.06 6.62
C VAL A 215 12.64 -11.74 5.86
N ILE A 216 11.42 -11.19 5.79
CA ILE A 216 11.10 -10.00 5.00
C ILE A 216 10.70 -8.87 5.95
N ASP A 217 11.43 -7.76 5.88
CA ASP A 217 11.05 -6.51 6.56
C ASP A 217 10.18 -5.62 5.66
N GLU A 218 9.12 -5.07 6.24
CA GLU A 218 8.09 -4.25 5.57
C GLU A 218 7.48 -4.93 4.34
N ALA A 219 6.85 -6.09 4.57
CA ALA A 219 6.14 -6.83 3.52
C ALA A 219 4.97 -6.01 2.94
N HIS A 220 5.24 -5.31 1.84
CA HIS A 220 4.28 -4.51 1.08
C HIS A 220 3.86 -5.20 -0.22
N SER A 221 2.77 -4.72 -0.83
CA SER A 221 2.26 -5.24 -2.11
C SER A 221 3.26 -5.12 -3.28
N SER A 222 4.28 -4.25 -3.17
CA SER A 222 5.38 -4.15 -4.13
C SER A 222 6.34 -5.35 -4.05
N GLN A 223 6.49 -5.94 -2.86
CA GLN A 223 7.34 -7.10 -2.62
C GLN A 223 6.60 -8.42 -2.89
N SER A 224 5.28 -8.38 -2.91
CA SER A 224 4.38 -9.51 -3.11
C SER A 224 4.16 -9.89 -4.59
N GLY A 225 4.94 -9.32 -5.51
CA GLY A 225 4.80 -9.46 -6.97
C GLY A 225 5.94 -10.26 -7.62
N GLU A 226 6.32 -9.87 -8.84
CA GLU A 226 7.36 -10.53 -9.65
C GLU A 226 8.71 -10.69 -8.94
N SER A 227 9.07 -9.78 -8.02
CA SER A 227 10.30 -9.89 -7.25
C SER A 227 10.29 -11.07 -6.28
N SER A 228 9.16 -11.35 -5.62
CA SER A 228 8.98 -12.55 -4.78
C SER A 228 9.00 -13.82 -5.63
N ALA A 229 8.35 -13.80 -6.80
CA ALA A 229 8.41 -14.91 -7.76
C ALA A 229 9.85 -15.18 -8.26
N ALA A 230 10.66 -14.14 -8.47
CA ALA A 230 12.06 -14.28 -8.85
C ALA A 230 12.91 -14.91 -7.74
N VAL A 231 12.63 -14.56 -6.47
CA VAL A 231 13.29 -15.16 -5.30
C VAL A 231 12.94 -16.65 -5.19
N LYS A 232 11.65 -17.00 -5.30
CA LYS A 232 11.18 -18.40 -5.28
C LYS A 232 11.82 -19.21 -6.41
N ARG A 233 11.80 -18.68 -7.64
CA ARG A 233 12.42 -19.32 -8.80
C ARG A 233 13.92 -19.54 -8.63
N ALA A 234 14.64 -18.58 -8.02
CA ALA A 234 16.07 -18.69 -7.80
C ALA A 234 16.46 -19.72 -6.72
N LEU A 235 15.52 -20.08 -5.83
CA LEU A 235 15.74 -20.98 -4.69
C LEU A 235 14.95 -22.29 -4.79
N ALA A 236 14.17 -22.47 -5.86
CA ALA A 236 13.42 -23.69 -6.12
C ALA A 236 14.40 -24.88 -6.36
N PRO A 237 14.05 -26.08 -5.88
CA PRO A 237 14.89 -27.25 -6.05
C PRO A 237 14.95 -27.64 -7.53
N SER A 238 16.15 -27.96 -8.02
CA SER A 238 16.35 -28.66 -9.28
C SER A 238 15.91 -30.13 -9.15
N ARG A 239 15.29 -30.68 -10.20
CA ARG A 239 14.59 -31.99 -10.23
C ARG A 239 15.34 -33.15 -9.56
N THR A 240 14.62 -34.07 -8.92
CA THR A 240 15.17 -35.35 -8.42
C THR A 240 15.26 -36.39 -9.55
N GLU A 241 16.31 -37.21 -9.57
CA GLU A 241 16.45 -38.34 -10.52
C GLU A 241 15.23 -39.28 -10.48
N SER A 242 14.56 -39.43 -9.34
CA SER A 242 13.37 -40.28 -9.19
C SER A 242 12.13 -39.73 -9.90
N GLU A 243 11.94 -38.41 -9.94
CA GLU A 243 10.83 -37.79 -10.68
C GLU A 243 11.09 -37.80 -12.18
N GLU A 244 12.35 -37.61 -12.57
CA GLU A 244 12.80 -37.75 -13.95
C GLU A 244 12.65 -39.19 -14.45
N THR A 245 12.84 -40.19 -13.58
CA THR A 245 12.59 -41.61 -13.91
C THR A 245 11.10 -41.92 -13.99
N LEU A 246 10.26 -41.35 -13.12
CA LEU A 246 8.80 -41.53 -13.15
C LEU A 246 8.16 -40.85 -14.37
N LEU A 247 8.64 -39.65 -14.72
CA LEU A 247 8.27 -38.95 -15.94
C LEU A 247 8.88 -39.61 -17.18
N ALA A 248 10.09 -40.18 -17.11
CA ALA A 248 10.65 -40.97 -18.19
C ALA A 248 9.91 -42.29 -18.38
N GLN A 249 9.38 -42.92 -17.32
CA GLN A 249 8.53 -44.11 -17.42
C GLN A 249 7.14 -43.77 -17.97
N ALA A 250 6.55 -42.65 -17.55
CA ALA A 250 5.31 -42.13 -18.14
C ALA A 250 5.51 -41.70 -19.59
N ALA A 251 6.65 -41.07 -19.90
CA ALA A 251 7.04 -40.70 -21.25
C ALA A 251 7.44 -41.91 -22.10
N GLU A 252 7.99 -42.99 -21.53
CA GLU A 252 8.24 -44.25 -22.24
C GLU A 252 6.94 -44.98 -22.60
N GLU A 253 5.88 -44.86 -21.78
CA GLU A 253 4.53 -45.33 -22.14
C GLU A 253 3.88 -44.46 -23.23
N GLU A 254 4.23 -43.16 -23.33
CA GLU A 254 3.79 -42.25 -24.40
C GLU A 254 4.70 -42.23 -25.66
N ALA A 255 5.96 -42.66 -25.55
CA ALA A 255 7.00 -42.57 -26.59
C ALA A 255 6.91 -43.65 -27.69
N HIS A 256 5.71 -44.13 -28.01
CA HIS A 256 5.50 -44.95 -29.19
C HIS A 256 5.34 -44.13 -30.51
N TYR A 257 5.48 -42.80 -30.45
CA TYR A 257 5.59 -41.92 -31.63
C TYR A 257 6.68 -40.84 -31.45
N GLU A 258 7.72 -40.95 -32.29
CA GLU A 258 8.74 -39.97 -32.74
C GLU A 258 9.44 -38.99 -31.77
N ALA A 259 10.72 -38.73 -32.06
CA ALA A 259 11.67 -37.96 -31.25
C ALA A 259 11.16 -36.57 -30.83
N ALA A 260 11.00 -36.35 -29.52
CA ALA A 260 10.37 -35.17 -28.94
C ALA A 260 11.11 -33.86 -29.22
N GLU A 261 10.44 -32.94 -29.91
CA GLU A 261 10.69 -31.50 -29.82
C GLU A 261 10.38 -31.02 -28.38
N PRO A 262 11.00 -29.92 -27.90
CA PRO A 262 10.69 -29.37 -26.58
C PRO A 262 9.19 -29.01 -26.48
N ASP A 263 8.47 -29.68 -25.59
CA ASP A 263 7.05 -29.41 -25.35
C ASP A 263 6.88 -28.10 -24.54
N PRO A 264 6.33 -27.04 -25.15
CA PRO A 264 6.11 -25.77 -24.47
C PRO A 264 5.11 -25.87 -23.31
N THR A 265 4.26 -26.89 -23.30
CA THR A 265 3.27 -27.16 -22.24
C THR A 265 3.96 -27.62 -20.95
N LEU A 266 4.91 -28.55 -21.07
CA LEU A 266 5.74 -29.00 -19.94
C LEU A 266 6.55 -27.84 -19.35
N ALA A 267 7.17 -27.01 -20.20
CA ALA A 267 7.96 -25.87 -19.77
C ALA A 267 7.10 -24.76 -19.12
N ALA A 268 5.88 -24.54 -19.60
CA ALA A 268 4.91 -23.65 -18.94
C ALA A 268 4.48 -24.19 -17.57
N ALA A 269 4.22 -25.50 -17.44
CA ALA A 269 3.91 -26.14 -16.17
C ALA A 269 5.06 -26.01 -15.15
N GLU A 270 6.31 -26.16 -15.59
CA GLU A 270 7.50 -25.95 -14.77
C GLU A 270 7.62 -24.49 -14.31
N ALA A 271 7.39 -23.53 -15.21
CA ALA A 271 7.40 -22.10 -14.87
C ALA A 271 6.33 -21.74 -13.85
N ALA A 272 5.12 -22.29 -13.98
CA ALA A 272 4.03 -22.13 -13.03
C ALA A 272 4.40 -22.69 -11.65
N ARG A 273 4.94 -23.91 -11.59
CA ARG A 273 5.41 -24.55 -10.35
C ARG A 273 6.50 -23.75 -9.66
N ALA A 274 7.45 -23.17 -10.40
CA ALA A 274 8.53 -22.36 -9.83
C ALA A 274 8.05 -21.01 -9.23
N ARG A 275 6.85 -20.53 -9.61
CA ARG A 275 6.22 -19.33 -9.01
C ARG A 275 5.41 -19.66 -7.76
N GLY A 276 4.86 -20.87 -7.70
CA GLY A 276 4.01 -21.38 -6.62
C GLY A 276 4.72 -21.51 -5.26
N PRO A 277 3.98 -21.90 -4.21
CA PRO A 277 4.57 -22.29 -2.92
C PRO A 277 5.65 -23.36 -3.11
N GLN A 278 6.79 -23.22 -2.41
CA GLN A 278 7.92 -24.15 -2.51
C GLN A 278 8.13 -24.87 -1.17
N ASP A 279 8.15 -26.20 -1.17
CA ASP A 279 8.26 -27.01 0.05
C ASP A 279 9.60 -26.84 0.79
N ASN A 280 10.65 -26.45 0.06
CA ASN A 280 11.98 -26.20 0.63
C ASN A 280 12.15 -24.77 1.17
N LEU A 281 11.12 -23.92 1.11
CA LEU A 281 11.21 -22.50 1.44
C LEU A 281 10.16 -22.10 2.48
N SER A 282 10.59 -21.42 3.54
CA SER A 282 9.67 -20.74 4.47
C SER A 282 9.87 -19.23 4.43
N MET A 283 8.77 -18.46 4.43
CA MET A 283 8.81 -17.00 4.41
C MET A 283 8.26 -16.42 5.72
N PHE A 284 9.03 -15.58 6.40
CA PHE A 284 8.68 -14.89 7.65
C PHE A 284 8.58 -13.40 7.37
N ALA A 285 7.36 -12.89 7.20
CA ALA A 285 7.10 -11.51 6.83
C ALA A 285 6.74 -10.66 8.06
N PHE A 286 7.29 -9.45 8.12
CA PHE A 286 6.97 -8.44 9.13
C PHE A 286 6.37 -7.20 8.47
N THR A 287 5.25 -6.72 9.00
CA THR A 287 4.63 -5.47 8.53
C THR A 287 3.77 -4.85 9.63
N ALA A 288 3.60 -3.53 9.61
CA ALA A 288 2.63 -2.87 10.49
C ALA A 288 1.24 -2.79 9.85
N THR A 289 1.18 -2.86 8.52
CA THR A 289 0.00 -2.55 7.72
C THR A 289 -0.17 -3.63 6.64
N PRO A 290 -0.55 -4.85 7.02
CA PRO A 290 -0.73 -5.93 6.05
C PRO A 290 -1.93 -5.60 5.16
N LYS A 291 -1.70 -5.41 3.86
CA LYS A 291 -2.79 -5.36 2.88
C LYS A 291 -3.40 -6.75 2.72
N ASN A 292 -4.59 -6.84 2.13
CA ASN A 292 -5.20 -8.14 1.83
C ASN A 292 -4.22 -9.08 1.09
N ARG A 293 -3.55 -8.60 0.04
CA ARG A 293 -2.47 -9.34 -0.65
C ARG A 293 -1.41 -9.93 0.29
N THR A 294 -1.00 -9.18 1.30
CA THR A 294 -0.01 -9.62 2.28
C THR A 294 -0.59 -10.72 3.18
N LEU A 295 -1.85 -10.58 3.62
CA LEU A 295 -2.56 -11.57 4.42
C LEU A 295 -2.75 -12.89 3.65
N GLU A 296 -3.11 -12.82 2.38
CA GLU A 296 -3.27 -14.01 1.54
C GLU A 296 -1.96 -14.77 1.29
N LEU A 297 -0.85 -14.05 1.06
CA LEU A 297 0.45 -14.68 0.79
C LEU A 297 1.15 -15.21 2.04
N PHE A 298 1.08 -14.47 3.16
CA PHE A 298 1.87 -14.76 4.35
C PHE A 298 1.04 -15.11 5.58
N GLY A 299 -0.25 -14.80 5.58
CA GLY A 299 -1.13 -15.04 6.70
C GLY A 299 -1.51 -16.51 6.87
N GLY A 300 -1.81 -16.89 8.11
CA GLY A 300 -2.44 -18.16 8.43
C GLY A 300 -3.91 -18.15 8.03
N THR A 301 -4.48 -19.34 7.84
CA THR A 301 -5.92 -19.50 7.58
C THR A 301 -6.60 -19.85 8.90
N GLU A 302 -7.62 -19.10 9.27
CA GLU A 302 -8.42 -19.38 10.46
C GLU A 302 -9.35 -20.58 10.19
N PRO A 303 -9.28 -21.67 10.99
CA PRO A 303 -10.05 -22.88 10.70
C PRO A 303 -11.58 -22.70 10.75
N ALA A 304 -12.08 -21.73 11.52
CA ALA A 304 -13.51 -21.53 11.75
C ALA A 304 -14.20 -20.73 10.62
N THR A 305 -13.49 -19.76 10.04
CA THR A 305 -14.05 -18.79 9.08
C THR A 305 -13.44 -18.93 7.68
N GLY A 306 -12.26 -19.54 7.56
CA GLY A 306 -11.46 -19.54 6.34
C GLY A 306 -10.74 -18.21 6.07
N HIS A 307 -10.90 -17.21 6.94
CA HIS A 307 -10.28 -15.91 6.78
C HIS A 307 -8.76 -15.99 6.92
N LYS A 308 -8.08 -15.10 6.21
CA LYS A 308 -6.63 -14.90 6.31
C LYS A 308 -6.34 -13.93 7.44
N ARG A 309 -5.41 -14.34 8.33
CA ARG A 309 -5.00 -13.56 9.50
C ARG A 309 -3.49 -13.64 9.74
N PRO A 310 -2.89 -12.64 10.42
CA PRO A 310 -1.49 -12.73 10.82
C PRO A 310 -1.25 -13.91 11.77
N SER A 311 -0.10 -14.55 11.65
CA SER A 311 0.35 -15.61 12.57
C SER A 311 0.71 -15.06 13.95
N HIS A 312 1.09 -13.78 14.02
CA HIS A 312 1.34 -13.05 15.27
C HIS A 312 0.91 -11.60 15.14
N VAL A 313 0.28 -11.03 16.18
CA VAL A 313 -0.24 -9.66 16.19
C VAL A 313 0.28 -8.91 17.42
N TYR A 314 0.87 -7.75 17.16
CA TYR A 314 1.16 -6.70 18.14
C TYR A 314 0.66 -5.36 17.57
N SER A 315 -0.57 -5.03 17.92
CA SER A 315 -1.35 -4.00 17.25
C SER A 315 -0.92 -2.58 17.61
N MET A 316 -1.40 -1.61 16.83
CA MET A 316 -1.16 -0.20 17.13
C MET A 316 -1.83 0.20 18.44
N ARG A 317 -3.08 -0.22 18.65
CA ARG A 317 -3.82 -0.02 19.90
C ARG A 317 -3.04 -0.51 21.10
N GLN A 318 -2.57 -1.76 21.06
CA GLN A 318 -1.80 -2.36 22.15
C GLN A 318 -0.51 -1.57 22.44
N ALA A 319 0.22 -1.18 21.39
CA ALA A 319 1.45 -0.42 21.54
C ALA A 319 1.24 0.97 22.16
N ILE A 320 0.10 1.61 21.88
CA ILE A 320 -0.31 2.88 22.48
C ILE A 320 -0.70 2.68 23.95
N GLU A 321 -1.55 1.70 24.25
CA GLU A 321 -2.03 1.39 25.61
C GLU A 321 -0.86 1.05 26.57
N GLU A 322 0.14 0.33 26.06
CA GLU A 322 1.36 -0.03 26.80
C GLU A 322 2.36 1.14 26.91
N GLY A 323 2.19 2.19 26.10
CA GLY A 323 3.04 3.39 26.08
C GLY A 323 4.36 3.20 25.31
N PHE A 324 4.42 2.21 24.42
CA PHE A 324 5.58 1.97 23.57
C PHE A 324 5.63 2.86 22.33
N ILE A 325 4.47 3.40 21.92
CA ILE A 325 4.34 4.46 20.91
C ILE A 325 3.36 5.52 21.40
N LEU A 326 3.45 6.72 20.84
CA LEU A 326 2.51 7.81 21.08
C LEU A 326 1.29 7.68 20.15
N ASP A 327 0.13 8.09 20.66
CA ASP A 327 -1.09 8.22 19.88
C ASP A 327 -1.07 9.53 19.10
N VAL A 328 -0.81 9.40 17.79
CA VAL A 328 -0.63 10.55 16.88
C VAL A 328 -1.95 11.23 16.53
N LEU A 329 -3.09 10.59 16.80
CA LEU A 329 -4.43 11.09 16.49
C LEU A 329 -5.06 11.88 17.64
N GLN A 330 -4.33 12.10 18.75
CA GLN A 330 -4.84 12.85 19.90
C GLN A 330 -5.08 14.33 19.60
N ASN A 331 -4.23 14.94 18.78
CA ASN A 331 -4.29 16.37 18.43
C ASN A 331 -4.30 16.52 16.90
N TYR A 332 -5.43 16.19 16.28
CA TYR A 332 -5.65 16.29 14.84
C TYR A 332 -6.53 17.48 14.51
N THR A 333 -6.08 18.33 13.58
CA THR A 333 -6.78 19.53 13.13
C THR A 333 -6.94 19.51 11.61
N THR A 334 -8.12 19.80 11.08
CA THR A 334 -8.37 19.92 9.64
C THR A 334 -8.77 21.33 9.24
N TYR A 335 -8.45 21.71 8.00
CA TYR A 335 -8.90 22.94 7.36
C TYR A 335 -9.62 22.64 6.05
N ASP A 336 -10.80 23.22 5.88
CA ASP A 336 -11.52 23.22 4.61
C ASP A 336 -10.98 24.32 3.72
N THR A 337 -10.67 23.95 2.48
CA THR A 337 -10.14 24.86 1.47
C THR A 337 -11.23 25.21 0.46
N TYR A 338 -11.73 26.44 0.50
CA TYR A 338 -12.71 26.94 -0.47
C TYR A 338 -12.02 27.71 -1.59
N TYR A 339 -12.21 27.26 -2.84
CA TYR A 339 -11.75 27.97 -4.04
C TYR A 339 -12.94 28.37 -4.91
N ARG A 340 -13.02 29.66 -5.26
CA ARG A 340 -13.92 30.16 -6.30
C ARG A 340 -13.12 30.43 -7.56
N LEU A 341 -13.18 29.50 -8.52
CA LEU A 341 -12.69 29.73 -9.87
C LEU A 341 -13.70 30.65 -10.56
N ALA A 342 -13.25 31.82 -11.00
CA ALA A 342 -14.07 32.60 -11.92
C ALA A 342 -13.93 31.91 -13.27
N THR A 343 -15.00 31.27 -13.75
CA THR A 343 -15.14 30.94 -15.18
C THR A 343 -15.20 32.25 -15.96
N ALA A 344 -14.06 32.86 -16.20
CA ALA A 344 -13.90 33.93 -17.16
C ALA A 344 -13.76 33.29 -18.54
N THR A 345 -14.87 33.22 -19.26
CA THR A 345 -14.90 33.29 -20.73
C THR A 345 -14.06 32.27 -21.52
N VAL A 346 -14.22 30.97 -21.25
CA VAL A 346 -13.77 29.93 -22.20
C VAL A 346 -14.99 29.16 -22.68
N GLN A 347 -15.32 29.31 -23.97
CA GLN A 347 -16.16 28.36 -24.69
C GLN A 347 -15.33 27.09 -24.85
N TRP A 348 -15.68 26.05 -24.10
CA TRP A 348 -15.08 24.73 -24.29
C TRP A 348 -15.53 24.23 -25.65
N ASP A 349 -14.61 24.19 -26.63
CA ASP A 349 -14.86 23.47 -27.87
C ASP A 349 -15.04 21.99 -27.49
N SER A 350 -16.28 21.53 -27.56
CA SER A 350 -16.70 20.23 -27.07
C SER A 350 -16.31 19.13 -28.03
N GLU A 351 -15.03 18.81 -28.10
CA GLU A 351 -14.52 17.58 -28.69
C GLU A 351 -13.15 17.30 -28.04
N THR A 352 -12.98 16.14 -27.40
CA THR A 352 -11.72 15.50 -26.96
C THR A 352 -11.20 15.57 -25.51
N VAL A 353 -11.80 16.31 -24.55
CA VAL A 353 -11.27 16.28 -23.16
C VAL A 353 -12.16 15.48 -22.20
N GLU A 354 -11.62 14.38 -21.67
CA GLU A 354 -12.23 13.63 -20.55
C GLU A 354 -12.40 14.53 -19.32
N LYS A 355 -13.66 14.67 -18.86
CA LYS A 355 -14.04 15.53 -17.72
C LYS A 355 -13.20 15.28 -16.45
N SER A 356 -12.78 14.04 -16.19
CA SER A 356 -11.96 13.67 -15.02
C SER A 356 -10.55 14.26 -15.08
N LYS A 357 -9.89 14.17 -16.24
CA LYS A 357 -8.54 14.74 -16.48
C LYS A 357 -8.56 16.27 -16.38
N ALA A 358 -9.58 16.93 -16.92
CA ALA A 358 -9.76 18.38 -16.81
C ALA A 358 -9.98 18.82 -15.35
N LEU A 359 -10.84 18.11 -14.60
CA LEU A 359 -11.09 18.42 -13.18
C LEU A 359 -9.84 18.24 -12.31
N ALA A 360 -9.03 17.21 -12.58
CA ALA A 360 -7.76 16.98 -11.91
C ALA A 360 -6.71 18.07 -12.23
N ALA A 361 -6.64 18.52 -13.48
CA ALA A 361 -5.75 19.62 -13.90
C ALA A 361 -6.14 20.95 -13.23
N VAL A 362 -7.43 21.27 -13.20
CA VAL A 362 -7.98 22.45 -12.52
C VAL A 362 -7.68 22.42 -11.02
N ARG A 363 -7.90 21.28 -10.35
CA ARG A 363 -7.56 21.10 -8.92
C ARG A 363 -6.06 21.29 -8.67
N ARG A 364 -5.22 20.71 -9.52
CA ARG A 364 -3.75 20.83 -9.43
C ARG A 364 -3.29 22.28 -9.59
N PHE A 365 -3.86 23.02 -10.54
CA PHE A 365 -3.59 24.45 -10.72
C PHE A 365 -3.99 25.27 -9.50
N ALA A 366 -5.19 25.03 -8.96
CA ALA A 366 -5.67 25.74 -7.77
C ALA A 366 -4.82 25.47 -6.51
N MET A 367 -4.29 24.26 -6.36
CA MET A 367 -3.37 23.89 -5.27
C MET A 367 -1.98 24.53 -5.42
N LEU A 368 -1.47 24.62 -6.66
CA LEU A 368 -0.14 25.15 -6.96
C LEU A 368 -0.03 26.68 -6.92
N HIS A 369 -1.16 27.39 -6.90
CA HIS A 369 -1.19 28.84 -6.98
C HIS A 369 -0.42 29.50 -5.82
N PRO A 370 0.50 30.47 -6.08
CA PRO A 370 1.39 31.04 -5.06
C PRO A 370 0.68 31.61 -3.83
N HIS A 371 -0.54 32.15 -4.01
CA HIS A 371 -1.34 32.69 -2.92
C HIS A 371 -1.82 31.62 -1.92
N ASN A 372 -2.18 30.43 -2.41
CA ASN A 372 -2.64 29.31 -1.59
C ASN A 372 -1.49 28.81 -0.68
N ILE A 373 -0.34 28.54 -1.29
CA ILE A 373 0.86 28.09 -0.56
C ILE A 373 1.31 29.15 0.45
N ALA A 374 1.31 30.44 0.10
CA ALA A 374 1.71 31.51 1.01
C ALA A 374 0.83 31.58 2.28
N GLN A 375 -0.50 31.43 2.14
CA GLN A 375 -1.40 31.40 3.29
C GLN A 375 -1.18 30.18 4.18
N LYS A 376 -1.05 28.99 3.59
CA LYS A 376 -0.75 27.76 4.33
C LYS A 376 0.59 27.84 5.05
N VAL A 377 1.62 28.39 4.40
CA VAL A 377 2.94 28.61 5.00
C VAL A 377 2.86 29.54 6.21
N ALA A 378 2.09 30.63 6.13
CA ALA A 378 1.89 31.51 7.28
C ALA A 378 1.29 30.74 8.47
N ILE A 379 0.23 29.96 8.23
CA ILE A 379 -0.39 29.12 9.28
C ILE A 379 0.63 28.13 9.85
N ILE A 380 1.38 27.42 9.00
CA ILE A 380 2.39 26.45 9.42
C ILE A 380 3.47 27.09 10.30
N VAL A 381 4.04 28.21 9.85
CA VAL A 381 5.15 28.88 10.55
C VAL A 381 4.69 29.44 11.89
N GLU A 382 3.57 30.18 11.92
CA GLU A 382 3.07 30.75 13.17
C GLU A 382 2.64 29.65 14.15
N HIS A 383 1.86 28.66 13.68
CA HIS A 383 1.45 27.55 14.54
C HIS A 383 2.66 26.82 15.13
N PHE A 384 3.67 26.51 14.31
CA PHE A 384 4.87 25.84 14.78
C PHE A 384 5.60 26.66 15.85
N ARG A 385 5.84 27.96 15.60
CA ARG A 385 6.59 28.82 16.53
C ARG A 385 5.86 29.04 17.84
N GLU A 386 4.54 29.26 17.79
CA GLU A 386 3.74 29.54 18.98
C GLU A 386 3.45 28.29 19.83
N ASN A 387 3.20 27.14 19.19
CA ASN A 387 2.62 25.98 19.88
C ASN A 387 3.55 24.76 19.97
N VAL A 388 4.53 24.62 19.07
CA VAL A 388 5.32 23.38 18.95
C VAL A 388 6.79 23.62 19.26
N MET A 389 7.37 24.70 18.77
CA MET A 389 8.81 24.96 18.76
C MET A 389 9.42 25.02 20.17
N GLY A 390 8.69 25.52 21.16
CA GLY A 390 9.12 25.53 22.56
C GLY A 390 9.13 24.16 23.25
N GLY A 391 8.53 23.13 22.62
CA GLY A 391 8.54 21.76 23.12
C GLY A 391 9.93 21.14 23.11
N LEU A 392 10.14 20.12 23.96
CA LEU A 392 11.43 19.41 24.09
C LEU A 392 12.60 20.36 24.36
N ASP A 393 12.42 21.32 25.27
CA ASP A 393 13.44 22.33 25.61
C ASP A 393 13.94 23.12 24.38
N GLY A 394 13.06 23.37 23.40
CA GLY A 394 13.37 24.10 22.16
C GLY A 394 13.87 23.23 21.01
N GLN A 395 13.91 21.89 21.18
CA GLN A 395 14.42 20.96 20.17
C GLN A 395 13.32 20.31 19.31
N ALA A 396 12.07 20.72 19.48
CA ALA A 396 10.95 20.22 18.68
C ALA A 396 11.19 20.42 17.17
N LYS A 397 10.86 19.38 16.39
CA LYS A 397 10.94 19.40 14.93
C LYS A 397 9.55 19.24 14.30
N ALA A 398 9.39 19.71 13.07
CA ALA A 398 8.20 19.48 12.26
C ALA A 398 8.50 18.99 10.85
N MET A 399 7.50 18.35 10.23
CA MET A 399 7.54 17.88 8.85
C MET A 399 6.36 18.43 8.06
N VAL A 400 6.61 18.93 6.84
CA VAL A 400 5.58 19.38 5.90
C VAL A 400 5.52 18.39 4.75
N VAL A 401 4.39 17.69 4.61
CA VAL A 401 4.16 16.66 3.60
C VAL A 401 3.36 17.26 2.45
N THR A 402 3.99 17.35 1.29
CA THR A 402 3.42 18.00 0.10
C THR A 402 3.01 17.00 -0.98
N ALA A 403 2.03 17.37 -1.81
CA ALA A 403 1.48 16.49 -2.84
C ALA A 403 2.46 16.10 -3.96
N SER A 404 3.48 16.90 -4.24
CA SER A 404 4.46 16.61 -5.30
C SER A 404 5.82 17.25 -5.06
N ARG A 405 6.84 16.81 -5.79
CA ARG A 405 8.20 17.39 -5.73
C ARG A 405 8.21 18.88 -6.06
N LEU A 406 7.38 19.33 -6.99
CA LEU A 406 7.19 20.75 -7.31
C LEU A 406 6.57 21.53 -6.15
N HIS A 407 5.58 20.96 -5.45
CA HIS A 407 5.02 21.59 -4.25
C HIS A 407 6.08 21.74 -3.17
N ALA A 408 6.91 20.72 -2.92
CA ALA A 408 7.98 20.80 -1.93
C ALA A 408 8.92 21.99 -2.20
N VAL A 409 9.35 22.17 -3.46
CA VAL A 409 10.20 23.29 -3.89
C VAL A 409 9.52 24.63 -3.61
N ARG A 410 8.27 24.81 -4.03
CA ARG A 410 7.50 26.05 -3.82
C ARG A 410 7.25 26.33 -2.34
N TYR A 411 6.94 25.32 -1.54
CA TYR A 411 6.80 25.46 -0.08
C TYR A 411 8.11 25.91 0.56
N LYS A 412 9.25 25.34 0.17
CA LYS A 412 10.56 25.74 0.71
C LYS A 412 10.85 27.21 0.44
N HIS A 413 10.68 27.66 -0.82
CA HIS A 413 10.84 29.06 -1.17
C HIS A 413 9.90 29.98 -0.39
N LYS A 414 8.61 29.62 -0.31
CA LYS A 414 7.63 30.43 0.42
C LYS A 414 7.88 30.49 1.92
N ILE A 415 8.37 29.40 2.54
CA ILE A 415 8.81 29.41 3.94
C ILE A 415 9.98 30.39 4.10
N ASP A 416 11.02 30.28 3.26
CA ASP A 416 12.20 31.15 3.36
C ASP A 416 11.86 32.63 3.14
N GLU A 417 10.99 32.93 2.16
CA GLU A 417 10.45 34.27 1.91
C GLU A 417 9.68 34.79 3.12
N TYR A 418 8.80 33.99 3.71
CA TYR A 418 7.99 34.38 4.85
C TYR A 418 8.84 34.65 6.10
N LEU A 419 9.84 33.80 6.36
CA LEU A 419 10.79 33.98 7.45
C LEU A 419 11.60 35.27 7.28
N THR A 420 12.08 35.54 6.06
CA THR A 420 12.85 36.75 5.75
C THR A 420 11.99 38.01 5.87
N ALA A 421 10.76 37.98 5.34
CA ALA A 421 9.85 39.12 5.37
C ALA A 421 9.45 39.52 6.81
N ASN A 422 9.34 38.56 7.72
CA ASN A 422 8.99 38.79 9.12
C ASN A 422 10.21 38.90 10.06
N GLY A 423 11.44 38.78 9.54
CA GLY A 423 12.67 38.89 10.34
C GLY A 423 12.88 37.73 11.33
N TYR A 424 12.37 36.54 11.01
CA TYR A 424 12.52 35.35 11.84
C TYR A 424 13.86 34.66 11.53
N HIS A 425 14.67 34.44 12.56
CA HIS A 425 16.02 33.84 12.46
C HIS A 425 16.19 32.58 13.32
N ASP A 426 15.17 32.29 14.13
CA ASP A 426 15.04 31.19 15.06
C ASP A 426 14.50 29.90 14.40
N LEU A 427 14.02 30.00 13.16
CA LEU A 427 13.50 28.87 12.39
C LEU A 427 14.22 28.76 11.04
N ARG A 428 14.63 27.55 10.66
CA ARG A 428 15.08 27.22 9.31
C ARG A 428 14.43 25.93 8.82
N ALA A 429 14.13 25.90 7.51
CA ALA A 429 13.60 24.73 6.84
C ALA A 429 14.66 24.02 6.00
N LEU A 430 14.53 22.71 5.86
CA LEU A 430 15.20 21.85 4.88
C LEU A 430 14.17 21.31 3.89
N ILE A 431 14.64 20.82 2.74
CA ILE A 431 13.82 20.12 1.76
C ILE A 431 14.40 18.74 1.45
N ALA A 432 13.55 17.74 1.16
CA ALA A 432 13.99 16.43 0.72
C ALA A 432 13.10 15.84 -0.38
N PHE A 433 13.68 15.56 -1.54
CA PHE A 433 13.06 14.84 -2.66
C PHE A 433 14.15 14.18 -3.52
N SER A 434 13.75 13.27 -4.40
CA SER A 434 14.67 12.60 -5.34
C SER A 434 14.58 13.19 -6.75
N GLY A 435 15.75 13.25 -7.40
CA GLY A 435 15.89 13.70 -8.78
C GLY A 435 15.83 15.22 -8.93
N GLU A 436 15.65 15.67 -10.17
CA GLU A 436 15.58 17.08 -10.53
C GLU A 436 14.13 17.54 -10.73
N VAL A 437 13.86 18.80 -10.41
CA VAL A 437 12.55 19.44 -10.60
C VAL A 437 12.74 20.76 -11.34
N ILE A 438 11.99 20.95 -12.42
CA ILE A 438 11.90 22.23 -13.14
C ILE A 438 10.58 22.88 -12.75
N ASP A 439 10.64 24.12 -12.25
CA ASP A 439 9.44 24.92 -11.99
C ASP A 439 9.09 25.72 -13.27
N PRO A 440 7.88 25.55 -13.85
CA PRO A 440 7.47 26.31 -15.04
C PRO A 440 7.49 27.83 -14.86
N ASP A 441 7.28 28.31 -13.62
CA ASP A 441 7.29 29.74 -13.27
C ASP A 441 8.71 30.21 -12.85
N GLY A 442 9.67 29.29 -12.78
CA GLY A 442 11.05 29.52 -12.35
C GLY A 442 12.04 29.67 -13.50
N ASP A 443 13.34 29.60 -13.19
CA ASP A 443 14.40 29.61 -14.20
C ASP A 443 14.51 28.22 -14.87
N PRO A 444 14.17 28.07 -16.17
CA PRO A 444 14.19 26.77 -16.85
C PRO A 444 15.59 26.17 -16.97
N ASP A 445 16.63 27.02 -16.94
CA ASP A 445 18.02 26.61 -17.14
C ASP A 445 18.68 26.06 -15.86
N HIS A 446 18.01 26.19 -14.71
CA HIS A 446 18.53 25.78 -13.40
C HIS A 446 17.55 24.88 -12.64
N PRO A 447 17.53 23.56 -12.91
CA PRO A 447 16.66 22.64 -12.20
C PRO A 447 17.00 22.60 -10.70
N TYR A 448 15.97 22.47 -9.88
CA TYR A 448 16.09 22.32 -8.43
C TYR A 448 16.46 20.89 -8.07
N THR A 449 17.44 20.77 -7.17
CA THR A 449 17.84 19.50 -6.54
C THR A 449 17.90 19.68 -5.03
N GLU A 450 17.75 18.58 -4.29
CA GLU A 450 17.85 18.59 -2.83
C GLU A 450 19.19 19.20 -2.36
N ALA A 451 20.30 18.79 -3.00
CA ALA A 451 21.62 19.27 -2.62
C ALA A 451 21.82 20.77 -2.90
N HIS A 452 21.30 21.27 -4.03
CA HIS A 452 21.38 22.69 -4.37
C HIS A 452 20.55 23.53 -3.39
N MET A 453 19.32 23.14 -3.10
CA MET A 453 18.43 23.91 -2.23
C MET A 453 18.85 23.89 -0.76
N ASN A 454 19.42 22.78 -0.28
CA ASN A 454 19.93 22.69 1.09
C ASN A 454 21.36 23.25 1.24
N GLY A 455 22.12 23.38 0.15
CA GLY A 455 23.51 23.83 0.15
C GLY A 455 24.52 22.77 0.64
N PHE A 456 24.12 21.50 0.72
CA PHE A 456 24.98 20.38 1.12
C PHE A 456 24.50 19.05 0.52
N PRO A 457 25.35 18.00 0.45
CA PRO A 457 24.97 16.72 -0.17
C PRO A 457 23.80 16.01 0.53
N GLU A 458 22.93 15.34 -0.27
CA GLU A 458 21.71 14.64 0.22
C GLU A 458 21.97 13.67 1.39
N GLY A 459 23.13 12.99 1.38
CA GLY A 459 23.50 12.05 2.45
C GLY A 459 23.69 12.70 3.83
N GLN A 460 23.73 14.03 3.92
CA GLN A 460 23.86 14.77 5.18
C GLN A 460 22.52 15.32 5.70
N THR A 461 21.45 15.28 4.91
CA THR A 461 20.15 15.89 5.24
C THR A 461 19.58 15.39 6.55
N THR A 462 19.64 14.08 6.80
CA THR A 462 19.14 13.47 8.04
C THR A 462 19.95 13.91 9.28
N LYS A 463 21.29 13.90 9.18
CA LYS A 463 22.19 14.34 10.25
C LYS A 463 22.04 15.83 10.54
N ARG A 464 21.89 16.66 9.51
CA ARG A 464 21.67 18.11 9.64
C ARG A 464 20.31 18.43 10.24
N PHE A 465 19.28 17.66 9.91
CA PHE A 465 17.97 17.87 10.51
C PHE A 465 17.94 17.53 12.01
N ASP A 466 18.80 16.63 12.47
CA ASP A 466 18.90 16.33 13.90
C ASP A 466 19.60 17.43 14.71
N SER A 467 20.42 18.29 14.07
CA SER A 467 21.07 19.43 14.73
C SER A 467 20.09 20.55 15.07
N ASP A 468 20.49 21.49 15.91
CA ASP A 468 19.67 22.65 16.28
C ASP A 468 19.56 23.71 15.15
N ASP A 469 20.22 23.48 14.01
CA ASP A 469 20.25 24.45 12.90
C ASP A 469 18.94 24.49 12.10
N TYR A 470 18.15 23.41 12.10
CA TYR A 470 16.97 23.26 11.25
C TYR A 470 15.79 22.66 12.00
N GLN A 471 14.61 23.26 11.89
CA GLN A 471 13.42 22.89 12.67
C GLN A 471 12.34 22.22 11.82
N VAL A 472 12.28 22.55 10.52
CA VAL A 472 11.21 22.08 9.62
C VAL A 472 11.80 21.30 8.44
N MET A 473 11.24 20.15 8.10
CA MET A 473 11.59 19.38 6.90
C MET A 473 10.41 19.36 5.92
N VAL A 474 10.60 19.88 4.71
CA VAL A 474 9.62 19.82 3.62
C VAL A 474 9.88 18.59 2.76
N VAL A 475 8.89 17.72 2.60
CA VAL A 475 9.00 16.44 1.88
C VAL A 475 7.88 16.26 0.86
N ALA A 476 8.13 15.46 -0.17
CA ALA A 476 7.09 15.02 -1.14
C ALA A 476 6.78 13.52 -1.00
N GLU A 477 7.78 12.68 -1.23
CA GLU A 477 7.68 11.20 -1.09
C GLU A 477 8.83 10.61 -0.25
N LYS A 478 10.01 11.26 -0.24
CA LYS A 478 11.12 10.86 0.63
C LYS A 478 10.70 10.91 2.11
N TYR A 479 11.28 10.02 2.91
CA TYR A 479 11.15 9.96 4.37
C TYR A 479 9.74 9.68 4.92
N GLN A 480 8.76 9.34 4.08
CA GLN A 480 7.48 8.74 4.50
C GLN A 480 7.68 7.28 4.97
N THR A 481 8.74 6.64 4.49
CA THR A 481 9.19 5.31 4.91
C THR A 481 10.66 5.36 5.37
N GLY A 482 11.01 4.52 6.34
CA GLY A 482 12.41 4.28 6.76
C GLY A 482 13.14 5.39 7.53
N PHE A 483 12.66 6.63 7.54
CA PHE A 483 13.22 7.72 8.34
C PHE A 483 12.72 7.68 9.78
N ASP A 484 13.62 7.96 10.73
CA ASP A 484 13.34 7.99 12.17
C ASP A 484 13.91 9.26 12.81
N GLN A 485 13.06 10.11 13.37
CA GLN A 485 13.44 11.33 14.08
C GLN A 485 12.61 11.44 15.37
N PRO A 486 13.17 11.02 16.53
CA PRO A 486 12.45 11.05 17.81
C PRO A 486 11.93 12.44 18.21
N LYS A 487 12.62 13.53 17.84
CA LYS A 487 12.27 14.92 18.17
C LYS A 487 11.12 15.49 17.31
N LEU A 488 10.61 14.73 16.34
CA LEU A 488 9.52 15.16 15.47
C LEU A 488 8.19 15.25 16.23
N CYS A 489 7.69 16.46 16.45
CA CYS A 489 6.49 16.73 17.26
C CYS A 489 5.28 17.12 16.42
N ALA A 490 5.47 17.76 15.26
CA ALA A 490 4.35 18.19 14.41
C ALA A 490 4.46 17.73 12.96
N MET A 491 3.32 17.49 12.33
CA MET A 491 3.20 17.20 10.90
C MET A 491 2.13 18.08 10.26
N TYR A 492 2.49 18.72 9.16
CA TYR A 492 1.62 19.55 8.34
C TYR A 492 1.39 18.86 7.00
N VAL A 493 0.13 18.60 6.65
CA VAL A 493 -0.22 17.73 5.52
C VAL A 493 -0.93 18.55 4.45
N ASP A 494 -0.31 18.65 3.28
CA ASP A 494 -0.89 19.22 2.06
C ASP A 494 -0.82 18.19 0.91
N LYS A 495 -1.32 16.98 1.20
CA LYS A 495 -1.34 15.83 0.31
C LYS A 495 -2.60 15.01 0.59
N LYS A 496 -3.31 14.58 -0.46
CA LYS A 496 -4.39 13.61 -0.29
C LYS A 496 -3.77 12.28 0.15
N LEU A 497 -4.13 11.81 1.34
CA LEU A 497 -3.67 10.56 1.92
C LEU A 497 -4.89 9.64 2.10
N ALA A 498 -4.73 8.37 1.79
CA ALA A 498 -5.76 7.35 1.97
C ALA A 498 -5.13 5.99 2.29
N GLY A 499 -5.88 5.14 2.99
CA GLY A 499 -5.48 3.79 3.39
C GLY A 499 -4.10 3.75 4.06
N VAL A 500 -3.27 2.78 3.66
CA VAL A 500 -1.94 2.53 4.25
C VAL A 500 -1.02 3.76 4.29
N ASN A 501 -1.13 4.67 3.32
CA ASN A 501 -0.24 5.83 3.22
C ASN A 501 -0.43 6.80 4.40
N VAL A 502 -1.65 6.87 4.95
CA VAL A 502 -1.95 7.67 6.14
C VAL A 502 -1.14 7.13 7.33
N VAL A 503 -1.29 5.84 7.62
CA VAL A 503 -0.66 5.18 8.76
C VAL A 503 0.87 5.24 8.66
N GLN A 504 1.43 5.02 7.48
CA GLN A 504 2.87 5.12 7.25
C GLN A 504 3.44 6.52 7.46
N THR A 505 2.68 7.55 7.04
CA THR A 505 3.09 8.95 7.15
C THR A 505 2.97 9.42 8.60
N PHE A 506 1.82 9.23 9.23
CA PHE A 506 1.57 9.73 10.59
C PHE A 506 2.35 8.96 11.66
N SER A 507 2.62 7.66 11.44
CA SER A 507 3.46 6.89 12.37
C SER A 507 4.89 7.42 12.51
N ARG A 508 5.36 8.33 11.64
CA ARG A 508 6.65 9.01 11.85
C ARG A 508 6.68 9.88 13.12
N LEU A 509 5.51 10.33 13.60
CA LEU A 509 5.38 11.09 14.85
C LEU A 509 5.36 10.22 16.10
N ASN A 510 5.13 8.91 15.98
CA ASN A 510 4.73 8.05 17.10
C ASN A 510 5.87 7.67 18.06
N ARG A 511 7.11 8.07 17.79
CA ARG A 511 8.27 7.74 18.62
C ARG A 511 8.18 8.42 19.99
N PRO A 512 8.26 7.67 21.10
CA PRO A 512 8.18 8.26 22.43
C PRO A 512 9.48 8.98 22.79
N LEU A 513 9.35 10.17 23.34
CA LEU A 513 10.43 10.91 24.00
C LEU A 513 9.82 11.63 25.22
N PRO A 514 10.49 11.68 26.38
CA PRO A 514 9.94 12.35 27.56
C PRO A 514 9.54 13.80 27.26
N GLY A 515 8.30 14.18 27.61
CA GLY A 515 7.77 15.53 27.37
C GLY A 515 7.29 15.80 25.95
N LYS A 516 7.42 14.84 25.02
CA LYS A 516 6.94 14.97 23.64
C LYS A 516 5.42 14.93 23.56
N THR A 517 4.85 15.86 22.79
CA THR A 517 3.44 15.86 22.37
C THR A 517 3.39 15.84 20.84
N THR A 518 2.47 15.07 20.28
CA THR A 518 2.27 14.96 18.83
C THR A 518 1.12 15.84 18.36
N PHE A 519 1.29 16.49 17.21
CA PHE A 519 0.28 17.35 16.60
C PHE A 519 0.25 17.17 15.07
N ILE A 520 -0.94 17.15 14.50
CA ILE A 520 -1.13 17.05 13.05
C ILE A 520 -2.12 18.12 12.60
N LEU A 521 -1.74 18.87 11.56
CA LEU A 521 -2.60 19.82 10.87
C LEU A 521 -2.70 19.41 9.40
N ASP A 522 -3.91 19.13 8.96
CA ASP A 522 -4.22 18.63 7.63
C ASP A 522 -5.04 19.64 6.83
N PHE A 523 -4.55 20.00 5.64
CA PHE A 523 -5.20 20.95 4.74
C PHE A 523 -6.07 20.26 3.67
N VAL A 524 -6.08 18.92 3.61
CA VAL A 524 -6.61 18.18 2.45
C VAL A 524 -7.55 17.04 2.83
N ASN A 525 -7.30 16.34 3.94
CA ASN A 525 -8.07 15.16 4.33
C ASN A 525 -9.08 15.49 5.43
N ASP A 526 -10.25 14.87 5.32
CA ASP A 526 -11.30 14.88 6.33
C ASP A 526 -11.06 13.80 7.40
N VAL A 527 -11.75 13.94 8.54
CA VAL A 527 -11.61 13.06 9.70
C VAL A 527 -12.03 11.62 9.39
N ASP A 528 -13.07 11.43 8.58
CA ASP A 528 -13.61 10.11 8.28
C ASP A 528 -12.60 9.30 7.46
N THR A 529 -12.00 9.90 6.43
CA THR A 529 -10.91 9.30 5.63
C THR A 529 -9.75 8.82 6.52
N ILE A 530 -9.36 9.61 7.52
CA ILE A 530 -8.27 9.25 8.44
C ILE A 530 -8.69 8.16 9.41
N ARG A 531 -9.90 8.24 9.96
CA ARG A 531 -10.45 7.22 10.87
C ARG A 531 -10.49 5.86 10.18
N ASP A 532 -11.03 5.81 8.97
CA ASP A 532 -11.21 4.57 8.21
C ASP A 532 -9.86 3.97 7.82
N ALA A 533 -8.88 4.81 7.45
CA ALA A 533 -7.52 4.37 7.15
C ALA A 533 -6.79 3.73 8.35
N TYR A 534 -7.14 4.11 9.59
CA TYR A 534 -6.57 3.52 10.80
C TYR A 534 -7.33 2.29 11.29
N ALA A 535 -8.64 2.20 11.01
CA ALA A 535 -9.50 1.14 11.49
C ALA A 535 -8.97 -0.26 11.12
N ASP A 536 -8.54 -0.43 9.87
CA ASP A 536 -8.02 -1.71 9.32
C ASP A 536 -6.79 -2.24 10.07
N TYR A 537 -6.05 -1.37 10.76
CA TYR A 537 -4.78 -1.69 11.40
C TYR A 537 -4.78 -1.43 12.92
N TRP A 538 -5.92 -1.05 13.48
CA TRP A 538 -6.03 -0.65 14.89
C TRP A 538 -5.85 -1.85 15.83
N SER A 539 -6.55 -2.95 15.55
CA SER A 539 -6.57 -4.17 16.37
C SER A 539 -5.95 -5.37 15.63
N GLU A 540 -6.69 -6.03 14.74
CA GLU A 540 -6.18 -7.13 13.92
C GLU A 540 -6.74 -6.98 12.50
N ALA A 541 -5.88 -7.15 11.49
CA ALA A 541 -6.31 -7.15 10.11
C ALA A 541 -6.74 -8.57 9.70
N LEU A 542 -7.99 -8.71 9.27
CA LEU A 542 -8.55 -9.95 8.73
C LEU A 542 -8.93 -9.74 7.28
N ALA A 543 -8.77 -10.76 6.45
CA ALA A 543 -9.20 -10.69 5.06
C ALA A 543 -9.93 -11.94 4.58
N GLU A 544 -10.89 -11.74 3.69
CA GLU A 544 -11.50 -12.82 2.93
C GLU A 544 -10.49 -13.38 1.90
N PRO A 545 -10.42 -14.71 1.74
CA PRO A 545 -9.59 -15.31 0.70
C PRO A 545 -10.12 -14.91 -0.69
N THR A 546 -9.22 -14.60 -1.63
CA THR A 546 -9.61 -14.40 -3.03
C THR A 546 -10.13 -15.70 -3.62
N ASP A 547 -11.27 -15.63 -4.31
CA ASP A 547 -11.81 -16.73 -5.10
C ASP A 547 -10.94 -16.97 -6.35
N PRO A 548 -10.35 -18.17 -6.51
CA PRO A 548 -9.59 -18.53 -7.71
C PRO A 548 -10.42 -18.44 -9.00
N GLN A 549 -11.75 -18.58 -8.92
CA GLN A 549 -12.66 -18.52 -10.08
C GLN A 549 -12.68 -17.13 -10.74
N ALA A 550 -12.46 -16.06 -9.97
CA ALA A 550 -12.42 -14.68 -10.48
C ALA A 550 -11.37 -14.51 -11.59
N LEU A 551 -10.30 -15.30 -11.57
CA LEU A 551 -9.28 -15.32 -12.62
C LEU A 551 -9.82 -15.81 -13.95
N TYR A 552 -10.58 -16.91 -13.93
CA TYR A 552 -11.22 -17.48 -15.12
C TYR A 552 -12.29 -16.54 -15.65
N GLU A 553 -13.13 -15.96 -14.78
CA GLU A 553 -14.15 -14.97 -15.16
C GLU A 553 -13.53 -13.73 -15.82
N THR A 554 -12.39 -13.25 -15.31
CA THR A 554 -11.68 -12.11 -15.92
C THR A 554 -11.09 -12.47 -17.28
N TRP A 555 -10.66 -13.71 -17.47
CA TRP A 555 -10.21 -14.18 -18.78
C TRP A 555 -11.37 -14.31 -19.78
N GLU A 556 -12.50 -14.91 -19.37
CA GLU A 556 -13.71 -15.00 -20.20
C GLU A 556 -14.18 -13.61 -20.67
N ARG A 557 -14.13 -12.61 -19.78
CA ARG A 557 -14.41 -11.21 -20.14
C ARG A 557 -13.45 -10.65 -21.19
N LEU A 558 -12.20 -11.11 -21.27
CA LEU A 558 -11.27 -10.69 -22.33
C LEU A 558 -11.62 -11.34 -23.67
N ASP A 559 -12.12 -12.58 -23.64
CA ASP A 559 -12.53 -13.32 -24.83
C ASP A 559 -13.76 -12.67 -25.50
N ASP A 560 -14.63 -11.99 -24.74
CA ASP A 560 -15.78 -11.23 -25.25
C ASP A 560 -15.40 -10.10 -26.22
N TYR A 561 -14.18 -9.55 -26.10
CA TYR A 561 -13.69 -8.51 -27.02
C TYR A 561 -13.17 -9.09 -28.34
N HIS A 562 -13.06 -10.42 -28.45
CA HIS A 562 -12.53 -11.14 -29.61
C HIS A 562 -11.14 -10.65 -30.08
N VAL A 563 -10.34 -10.11 -29.16
CA VAL A 563 -8.96 -9.69 -29.42
C VAL A 563 -7.99 -10.86 -29.30
N LEU A 564 -8.23 -11.73 -28.30
CA LEU A 564 -7.39 -12.87 -27.98
C LEU A 564 -7.85 -14.11 -28.76
N ASP A 565 -6.89 -14.95 -29.14
CA ASP A 565 -7.13 -16.20 -29.86
C ASP A 565 -6.15 -17.25 -29.33
N ASP A 566 -6.64 -18.46 -29.02
CA ASP A 566 -5.83 -19.52 -28.43
C ASP A 566 -4.68 -19.96 -29.37
N GLU A 567 -4.85 -19.90 -30.70
CA GLU A 567 -3.78 -20.23 -31.65
C GLU A 567 -2.62 -19.21 -31.59
N ASP A 568 -2.93 -17.94 -31.35
CA ASP A 568 -1.92 -16.90 -31.18
C ASP A 568 -1.17 -17.07 -29.86
N VAL A 569 -1.87 -17.48 -28.79
CA VAL A 569 -1.30 -17.78 -27.47
C VAL A 569 -0.37 -18.99 -27.56
N ASP A 570 -0.78 -20.08 -28.20
CA ASP A 570 0.06 -21.28 -28.34
C ASP A 570 1.29 -21.03 -29.22
N ARG A 571 1.14 -20.27 -30.32
CA ARG A 571 2.28 -19.88 -31.17
C ARG A 571 3.28 -19.02 -30.41
N PHE A 572 2.80 -18.12 -29.57
CA PHE A 572 3.63 -17.33 -28.68
C PHE A 572 4.34 -18.23 -27.63
N ALA A 573 3.59 -19.12 -26.98
CA ALA A 573 4.10 -20.01 -25.94
C ALA A 573 5.20 -20.94 -26.45
N ALA A 574 5.05 -21.46 -27.67
CA ALA A 574 6.07 -22.30 -28.34
C ALA A 574 7.44 -21.62 -28.44
N VAL A 575 7.47 -20.29 -28.60
CA VAL A 575 8.72 -19.52 -28.66
C VAL A 575 9.16 -19.05 -27.27
N TRP A 576 8.21 -18.63 -26.43
CA TRP A 576 8.48 -18.04 -25.11
C TRP A 576 9.02 -19.06 -24.10
N PHE A 577 8.49 -20.28 -24.11
CA PHE A 577 8.90 -21.37 -23.20
C PHE A 577 9.93 -22.32 -23.82
N ASP A 578 10.45 -22.01 -25.01
CA ASP A 578 11.54 -22.77 -25.62
C ASP A 578 12.79 -22.69 -24.71
N PRO A 579 13.33 -23.81 -24.19
CA PRO A 579 14.49 -23.82 -23.28
C PRO A 579 15.75 -23.20 -23.88
N THR A 580 15.83 -23.09 -25.21
CA THR A 580 16.95 -22.48 -25.94
C THR A 580 16.74 -20.97 -26.18
N PHE A 581 15.66 -20.39 -25.67
CA PHE A 581 15.40 -18.95 -25.70
C PHE A 581 15.87 -18.30 -24.40
N ASP A 582 16.98 -17.54 -24.48
CA ASP A 582 17.42 -16.67 -23.39
C ASP A 582 17.13 -15.20 -23.76
N PRO A 583 16.17 -14.53 -23.09
CA PRO A 583 15.85 -13.13 -23.34
C PRO A 583 16.96 -12.15 -22.90
N MET A 584 18.00 -12.61 -22.19
CA MET A 584 19.12 -11.80 -21.68
C MET A 584 20.50 -12.15 -22.26
N ALA A 585 20.58 -13.03 -23.26
CA ALA A 585 21.86 -13.47 -23.82
C ALA A 585 22.71 -12.30 -24.37
N THR A 586 23.93 -12.14 -23.83
CA THR A 586 24.90 -11.13 -24.28
C THR A 586 25.96 -11.70 -25.23
N SER A 587 26.24 -10.89 -26.27
CA SER A 587 27.32 -10.90 -27.25
C SER A 587 27.30 -11.87 -28.45
N ASP A 588 27.15 -13.19 -28.34
CA ASP A 588 27.44 -14.07 -29.50
C ASP A 588 26.21 -14.62 -30.28
N ASP A 589 25.00 -14.55 -29.73
CA ASP A 589 23.78 -15.12 -30.34
C ASP A 589 22.73 -14.08 -30.81
N LYS A 590 23.18 -12.84 -31.08
CA LYS A 590 22.28 -11.71 -31.42
C LYS A 590 21.31 -11.99 -32.58
N LYS A 591 21.72 -12.77 -33.60
CA LYS A 591 20.85 -13.10 -34.74
C LYS A 591 19.77 -14.12 -34.39
N LYS A 592 20.06 -15.09 -33.52
CA LYS A 592 19.10 -16.11 -33.09
C LYS A 592 18.10 -15.51 -32.09
N ALA A 593 18.58 -14.70 -31.16
CA ALA A 593 17.74 -13.94 -30.24
C ALA A 593 16.83 -12.94 -30.97
N ALA A 594 17.35 -12.20 -31.96
CA ALA A 594 16.53 -11.28 -32.77
C ALA A 594 15.44 -12.01 -33.58
N ARG A 595 15.73 -13.21 -34.12
CA ARG A 595 14.71 -14.03 -34.82
C ARG A 595 13.60 -14.50 -33.89
N LYS A 596 13.94 -14.96 -32.68
CA LYS A 596 12.94 -15.35 -31.68
C LYS A 596 12.12 -14.15 -31.20
N HIS A 597 12.74 -12.98 -31.02
CA HIS A 597 12.03 -11.75 -30.69
C HIS A 597 11.07 -11.31 -31.81
N GLN A 598 11.45 -11.50 -33.08
CA GLN A 598 10.58 -11.28 -34.22
C GLN A 598 9.39 -12.25 -34.20
N GLN A 599 9.63 -13.55 -33.96
CA GLN A 599 8.56 -14.55 -33.88
C GLN A 599 7.55 -14.24 -32.76
N LEU A 600 8.01 -13.77 -31.60
CA LEU A 600 7.13 -13.31 -30.51
C LEU A 600 6.30 -12.10 -30.94
N THR A 601 6.89 -11.17 -31.68
CA THR A 601 6.18 -9.99 -32.20
C THR A 601 5.14 -10.40 -33.25
N ASP A 602 5.49 -11.33 -34.13
CA ASP A 602 4.60 -11.85 -35.17
C ASP A 602 3.41 -12.61 -34.57
N ALA A 603 3.58 -13.26 -33.42
CA ALA A 603 2.48 -13.92 -32.68
C ALA A 603 1.54 -12.93 -31.97
N LEU A 604 2.01 -11.71 -31.64
CA LEU A 604 1.21 -10.66 -31.02
C LEU A 604 0.50 -9.75 -32.04
N ALA A 605 1.05 -9.63 -33.25
CA ALA A 605 0.55 -8.74 -34.30
C ALA A 605 -0.94 -8.95 -34.68
N PRO A 606 -1.48 -10.19 -34.74
CA PRO A 606 -2.90 -10.39 -34.99
C PRO A 606 -3.79 -9.75 -33.92
N ALA A 607 -3.46 -9.97 -32.65
CA ALA A 607 -4.19 -9.37 -31.52
C ALA A 607 -4.06 -7.85 -31.49
N GLU A 608 -2.87 -7.29 -31.78
CA GLU A 608 -2.70 -5.83 -31.91
C GLU A 608 -3.61 -5.24 -33.00
N LYS A 609 -3.78 -5.95 -34.12
CA LYS A 609 -4.67 -5.52 -35.20
C LYS A 609 -6.15 -5.63 -34.82
N ARG A 610 -6.56 -6.70 -34.13
CA ARG A 610 -7.93 -6.86 -33.61
C ARG A 610 -8.24 -5.77 -32.59
N PHE A 611 -7.30 -5.49 -31.68
CA PHE A 611 -7.40 -4.41 -30.68
C PHE A 611 -7.54 -3.03 -31.34
N ALA A 612 -6.71 -2.71 -32.33
CA ALA A 612 -6.77 -1.43 -33.03
C ALA A 612 -8.08 -1.23 -33.83
N ALA A 613 -8.82 -2.30 -34.10
CA ALA A 613 -10.11 -2.25 -34.78
C ALA A 613 -11.29 -2.00 -33.82
N LEU A 614 -11.09 -2.08 -32.49
CA LEU A 614 -12.11 -1.76 -31.49
C LEU A 614 -12.37 -0.25 -31.41
N ALA A 615 -13.55 0.12 -30.93
CA ALA A 615 -13.85 1.51 -30.57
C ALA A 615 -12.98 1.99 -29.40
N GLU A 616 -12.72 3.30 -29.30
CA GLU A 616 -11.81 3.89 -28.30
C GLU A 616 -12.22 3.55 -26.84
N GLU A 617 -13.52 3.56 -26.54
CA GLU A 617 -14.05 3.18 -25.23
C GLU A 617 -13.81 1.69 -24.90
N GLN A 618 -14.00 0.81 -25.88
CA GLN A 618 -13.73 -0.63 -25.76
C GLN A 618 -12.23 -0.94 -25.64
N GLN A 619 -11.38 -0.13 -26.28
CA GLN A 619 -9.93 -0.24 -26.15
C GLN A 619 -9.48 0.03 -24.71
N ASP A 620 -10.04 1.06 -24.08
CA ASP A 620 -9.74 1.41 -22.69
C ASP A 620 -10.25 0.36 -21.70
N GLU A 621 -11.47 -0.15 -21.92
CA GLU A 621 -12.03 -1.22 -21.10
C GLU A 621 -11.20 -2.51 -21.23
N PHE A 622 -10.89 -2.95 -22.47
CA PHE A 622 -10.03 -4.11 -22.72
C PHE A 622 -8.66 -3.95 -22.05
N ARG A 623 -8.01 -2.78 -22.16
CA ARG A 623 -6.74 -2.51 -21.46
C ARG A 623 -6.89 -2.65 -19.95
N SER A 624 -7.98 -2.15 -19.38
CA SER A 624 -8.26 -2.24 -17.95
C SER A 624 -8.37 -3.70 -17.48
N VAL A 625 -9.19 -4.49 -18.19
CA VAL A 625 -9.41 -5.92 -17.90
C VAL A 625 -8.13 -6.74 -18.14
N LEU A 626 -7.37 -6.45 -19.20
CA LEU A 626 -6.11 -7.16 -19.52
C LEU A 626 -5.07 -6.92 -18.42
N ASN A 627 -4.96 -5.67 -17.97
CA ASN A 627 -4.10 -5.33 -16.85
C ASN A 627 -4.60 -5.92 -15.53
N GLN A 628 -5.91 -6.07 -15.33
CA GLN A 628 -6.48 -6.77 -14.17
C GLN A 628 -6.08 -8.25 -14.17
N PHE A 629 -6.25 -8.96 -15.29
CA PHE A 629 -5.87 -10.36 -15.45
C PHE A 629 -4.37 -10.57 -15.15
N VAL A 630 -3.48 -9.79 -15.77
CA VAL A 630 -2.03 -9.89 -15.56
C VAL A 630 -1.67 -9.70 -14.09
N ARG A 631 -2.28 -8.72 -13.41
CA ARG A 631 -2.06 -8.47 -11.97
C ARG A 631 -2.58 -9.60 -11.09
N MET A 632 -3.75 -10.15 -11.41
CA MET A 632 -4.39 -11.20 -10.63
C MET A 632 -3.65 -12.52 -10.74
N TYR A 633 -3.31 -12.95 -11.96
CA TYR A 633 -2.51 -14.15 -12.17
C TYR A 633 -1.14 -14.05 -11.48
N SER A 634 -0.40 -12.95 -11.69
CA SER A 634 0.91 -12.74 -11.05
C SER A 634 0.87 -12.85 -9.53
N PHE A 635 -0.28 -12.57 -8.92
CA PHE A 635 -0.49 -12.68 -7.49
C PHE A 635 -0.95 -14.09 -7.09
N LEU A 636 -2.03 -14.61 -7.67
CA LEU A 636 -2.59 -15.93 -7.35
C LEU A 636 -1.59 -17.06 -7.61
N ALA A 637 -0.76 -16.93 -8.65
CA ALA A 637 0.32 -17.87 -8.98
C ALA A 637 1.30 -18.10 -7.83
N GLN A 638 1.38 -17.17 -6.86
CA GLN A 638 2.26 -17.28 -5.71
C GLN A 638 1.58 -17.89 -4.47
N VAL A 639 0.24 -17.84 -4.41
CA VAL A 639 -0.57 -18.29 -3.26
C VAL A 639 -0.98 -19.75 -3.43
N LEU A 640 -1.34 -20.16 -4.65
CA LEU A 640 -1.86 -21.48 -4.94
C LEU A 640 -0.87 -22.30 -5.78
N PRO A 641 -0.82 -23.62 -5.59
CA PRO A 641 -0.03 -24.51 -6.43
C PRO A 641 -0.78 -24.72 -7.76
N TRP A 642 -0.69 -23.75 -8.67
CA TRP A 642 -1.30 -23.89 -9.99
C TRP A 642 -0.52 -24.89 -10.82
N SER A 643 -1.21 -25.91 -11.33
CA SER A 643 -0.67 -26.90 -12.26
C SER A 643 -1.16 -26.71 -13.70
N ASP A 644 -1.97 -25.68 -13.95
CA ASP A 644 -2.58 -25.41 -15.25
C ASP A 644 -1.58 -24.71 -16.18
N PRO A 645 -1.06 -25.40 -17.21
CA PRO A 645 -0.09 -24.82 -18.14
C PRO A 645 -0.71 -23.70 -18.98
N ASP A 646 -2.01 -23.77 -19.27
CA ASP A 646 -2.66 -22.84 -20.19
C ASP A 646 -2.81 -21.45 -19.57
N LEU A 647 -3.04 -21.37 -18.26
CA LEU A 647 -3.02 -20.08 -17.56
C LEU A 647 -1.64 -19.42 -17.57
N GLU A 648 -0.54 -20.18 -17.45
CA GLU A 648 0.82 -19.60 -17.52
C GLU A 648 1.14 -19.11 -18.95
N LYS A 649 0.69 -19.84 -19.99
CA LYS A 649 0.77 -19.38 -21.38
C LYS A 649 0.00 -18.07 -21.59
N ARG A 650 -1.26 -18.05 -21.15
CA ARG A 650 -2.16 -16.88 -21.24
C ARG A 650 -1.60 -15.67 -20.50
N HIS A 651 -1.02 -15.87 -19.31
CA HIS A 651 -0.35 -14.79 -18.57
C HIS A 651 0.86 -14.22 -19.31
N ALA A 652 1.75 -15.08 -19.81
CA ALA A 652 2.94 -14.66 -20.52
C ALA A 652 2.58 -13.85 -21.77
N TYR A 653 1.57 -14.31 -22.53
CA TYR A 653 1.01 -13.62 -23.68
C TYR A 653 0.39 -12.26 -23.30
N ALA A 654 -0.56 -12.25 -22.37
CA ALA A 654 -1.27 -11.06 -21.93
C ALA A 654 -0.33 -9.97 -21.39
N ARG A 655 0.74 -10.37 -20.69
CA ARG A 655 1.76 -9.44 -20.15
C ARG A 655 2.56 -8.74 -21.23
N LEU A 656 2.90 -9.41 -22.33
CA LEU A 656 3.60 -8.77 -23.44
C LEU A 656 2.64 -7.94 -24.28
N LEU A 657 1.43 -8.44 -24.51
CA LEU A 657 0.38 -7.71 -25.22
C LEU A 657 0.06 -6.39 -24.50
N SER A 658 -0.10 -6.39 -23.17
CA SER A 658 -0.42 -5.18 -22.40
C SER A 658 0.62 -4.07 -22.53
N ARG A 659 1.88 -4.42 -22.79
CA ARG A 659 2.96 -3.45 -23.07
C ARG A 659 2.88 -2.88 -24.48
N ARG A 660 2.30 -3.62 -25.43
CA ARG A 660 2.15 -3.23 -26.84
C ARG A 660 0.90 -2.39 -27.07
N VAL A 661 -0.17 -2.67 -26.33
CA VAL A 661 -1.43 -1.91 -26.39
C VAL A 661 -1.50 -0.77 -25.39
N ALA A 662 -0.39 -0.45 -24.69
CA ALA A 662 -0.32 0.64 -23.71
C ALA A 662 -0.58 2.01 -24.36
N ASP A 663 -1.27 2.90 -23.65
CA ASP A 663 -1.60 4.24 -24.14
C ASP A 663 -0.37 5.16 -24.17
N GLU A 664 -0.09 5.78 -25.32
CA GLU A 664 0.97 6.78 -25.49
C GLU A 664 0.52 8.21 -25.15
N ARG A 665 -0.78 8.44 -24.87
CA ARG A 665 -1.37 9.77 -24.62
C ARG A 665 -1.23 10.21 -23.15
N GLY A 666 -0.02 10.13 -22.63
CA GLY A 666 0.35 10.65 -21.31
C GLY A 666 0.70 12.14 -21.30
N LYS A 667 0.06 13.00 -22.10
CA LYS A 667 0.25 14.46 -21.98
C LYS A 667 -0.74 15.02 -20.98
N ALA A 668 -0.24 15.43 -19.81
CA ALA A 668 -0.98 16.28 -18.90
C ALA A 668 -1.44 17.53 -19.67
N LEU A 669 -2.73 17.82 -19.63
CA LEU A 669 -3.28 19.07 -20.16
C LEU A 669 -2.70 20.21 -19.32
N ASP A 670 -1.89 21.06 -19.94
CA ASP A 670 -1.36 22.27 -19.31
C ASP A 670 -2.40 23.38 -19.49
N LEU A 671 -3.15 23.67 -18.43
CA LEU A 671 -4.20 24.70 -18.39
C LEU A 671 -3.70 25.95 -17.65
N SER A 672 -2.43 26.31 -17.81
CA SER A 672 -1.78 27.42 -17.10
C SER A 672 -2.28 28.80 -17.54
N ASP A 673 -2.78 28.96 -18.77
CA ASP A 673 -3.06 30.28 -19.36
C ASP A 673 -4.54 30.75 -19.30
N GLU A 674 -5.48 29.97 -18.77
CA GLU A 674 -6.93 30.23 -18.94
C GLU A 674 -7.76 30.32 -17.64
N LEU A 675 -7.16 30.27 -16.45
CA LEU A 675 -7.90 30.19 -15.18
C LEU A 675 -7.50 31.28 -14.17
N GLU A 676 -8.39 32.25 -13.94
CA GLU A 676 -8.25 33.24 -12.86
C GLU A 676 -8.97 32.78 -11.57
N MET A 677 -8.22 32.67 -10.48
CA MET A 677 -8.76 32.36 -9.15
C MET A 677 -9.16 33.65 -8.44
N THR A 678 -10.44 33.80 -8.08
CA THR A 678 -10.93 35.08 -7.54
C THR A 678 -11.05 35.10 -6.02
N HIS A 679 -11.25 33.97 -5.35
CA HIS A 679 -11.38 33.93 -3.88
C HIS A 679 -10.87 32.60 -3.31
N TYR A 680 -10.02 32.68 -2.29
CA TYR A 680 -9.45 31.55 -1.56
C TYR A 680 -9.63 31.77 -0.06
N HIS A 681 -10.31 30.85 0.63
CA HIS A 681 -10.58 30.93 2.08
C HIS A 681 -10.29 29.59 2.75
N LEU A 682 -9.49 29.63 3.82
CA LEU A 682 -9.23 28.50 4.70
C LEU A 682 -10.02 28.67 5.99
N GLN A 683 -10.82 27.67 6.35
CA GLN A 683 -11.55 27.63 7.61
C GLN A 683 -11.24 26.33 8.35
N GLN A 684 -10.90 26.43 9.63
CA GLN A 684 -10.70 25.24 10.47
C GLN A 684 -12.03 24.47 10.58
N SER A 685 -12.04 23.20 10.21
CA SER A 685 -13.25 22.36 10.16
C SER A 685 -13.34 21.36 11.30
N PHE A 686 -12.21 20.87 11.81
CA PHE A 686 -12.16 19.98 12.97
C PHE A 686 -10.92 20.27 13.83
N HIS A 687 -11.05 20.05 15.14
CA HIS A 687 -9.92 19.96 16.06
C HIS A 687 -10.28 19.03 17.21
N GLY A 688 -9.50 17.97 17.39
CA GLY A 688 -9.67 17.06 18.52
C GLY A 688 -8.99 15.72 18.33
N LYS A 689 -9.38 14.77 19.18
CA LYS A 689 -8.95 13.37 19.09
C LYS A 689 -9.77 12.66 18.02
N VAL A 690 -9.10 11.94 17.13
CA VAL A 690 -9.74 10.96 16.22
C VAL A 690 -9.61 9.59 16.86
N GLU A 691 -10.74 8.90 17.05
CA GLU A 691 -10.75 7.52 17.58
C GLU A 691 -10.95 6.54 16.42
N PRO A 692 -9.96 5.69 16.10
CA PRO A 692 -10.16 4.60 15.17
C PRO A 692 -11.17 3.61 15.76
N GLY A 693 -12.19 3.24 14.98
CA GLY A 693 -13.02 2.07 15.27
C GLY A 693 -12.24 0.77 15.01
N ASP A 694 -12.78 -0.36 15.45
CA ASP A 694 -12.35 -1.64 14.91
C ASP A 694 -12.96 -1.82 13.51
N SER A 695 -12.15 -2.22 12.52
CA SER A 695 -12.63 -2.46 11.16
C SER A 695 -13.35 -3.81 11.03
N GLU A 696 -14.23 -3.90 10.04
CA GLU A 696 -14.82 -5.16 9.57
C GLU A 696 -13.78 -5.99 8.79
N VAL A 697 -14.14 -7.22 8.42
CA VAL A 697 -13.23 -8.08 7.64
C VAL A 697 -12.96 -7.41 6.28
N ILE A 698 -11.68 -7.30 5.91
CA ILE A 698 -11.27 -6.73 4.62
C ILE A 698 -11.77 -7.66 3.51
N GLY A 699 -12.59 -7.14 2.59
CA GLY A 699 -13.08 -7.88 1.43
C GLY A 699 -11.95 -8.41 0.53
N PRO A 700 -12.24 -9.33 -0.41
CA PRO A 700 -11.23 -10.09 -1.16
C PRO A 700 -10.32 -9.19 -2.00
N THR A 701 -9.08 -9.63 -2.26
CA THR A 701 -8.08 -8.83 -3.00
C THR A 701 -8.58 -8.47 -4.40
N PHE A 702 -9.35 -9.38 -5.01
CA PHE A 702 -10.04 -9.18 -6.26
C PHE A 702 -11.50 -9.57 -6.06
N SER A 703 -12.41 -8.60 -6.13
CA SER A 703 -13.84 -8.84 -6.17
C SER A 703 -14.29 -8.93 -7.63
N GLY A 704 -14.93 -10.06 -8.01
CA GLY A 704 -15.45 -10.29 -9.36
C GLY A 704 -16.63 -9.40 -9.77
N SER A 705 -17.11 -8.51 -8.89
CA SER A 705 -18.32 -7.72 -9.12
C SER A 705 -18.04 -6.34 -9.71
N GLY A 706 -17.72 -6.33 -11.01
CA GLY A 706 -18.05 -5.19 -11.86
C GLY A 706 -19.53 -5.28 -12.26
N HIS A 707 -20.35 -4.39 -11.71
CA HIS A 707 -21.76 -4.11 -12.02
C HIS A 707 -22.84 -4.81 -11.18
N GLY A 708 -23.70 -3.99 -10.55
CA GLY A 708 -24.95 -4.43 -9.93
C GLY A 708 -25.48 -3.59 -8.77
N ALA A 709 -24.70 -2.64 -8.24
CA ALA A 709 -25.15 -1.64 -7.29
C ALA A 709 -24.66 -0.25 -7.75
N LEU A 710 -25.36 0.81 -7.36
CA LEU A 710 -24.92 2.20 -7.53
C LEU A 710 -23.41 2.29 -7.29
N THR A 711 -22.65 2.88 -8.21
CA THR A 711 -21.22 3.09 -7.93
C THR A 711 -21.08 4.09 -6.78
N GLU A 712 -20.10 3.91 -5.92
CA GLU A 712 -19.77 4.86 -4.84
C GLU A 712 -19.59 6.29 -5.40
N GLU A 713 -19.08 6.41 -6.63
CA GLU A 713 -18.90 7.67 -7.35
C GLU A 713 -20.24 8.37 -7.69
N GLU A 714 -21.29 7.61 -8.00
CA GLU A 714 -22.62 8.16 -8.34
C GLU A 714 -23.39 8.63 -7.11
N GLN A 715 -23.29 7.88 -6.00
CA GLN A 715 -23.84 8.29 -4.70
C GLN A 715 -23.12 9.54 -4.18
N ALA A 716 -21.79 9.58 -4.35
CA ALA A 716 -20.98 10.74 -4.00
C ALA A 716 -21.38 11.98 -4.82
N ALA A 717 -21.70 11.86 -6.11
CA ALA A 717 -22.08 12.99 -6.96
C ALA A 717 -23.41 13.65 -6.52
N LEU A 718 -24.41 12.87 -6.12
CA LEU A 718 -25.69 13.40 -5.64
C LEU A 718 -25.55 13.97 -4.22
N ALA A 719 -24.77 13.31 -3.35
CA ALA A 719 -24.42 13.81 -2.03
C ALA A 719 -23.65 15.14 -2.10
N ASP A 720 -22.68 15.26 -3.02
CA ASP A 720 -21.94 16.49 -3.31
C ASP A 720 -22.86 17.65 -3.71
N ILE A 721 -23.91 17.36 -4.49
CA ILE A 721 -24.85 18.38 -4.96
C ILE A 721 -25.75 18.85 -3.82
N ILE A 722 -26.19 17.94 -2.95
CA ILE A 722 -26.99 18.27 -1.77
C ILE A 722 -26.17 19.06 -0.76
N ALA A 723 -24.91 18.66 -0.53
CA ALA A 723 -23.96 19.44 0.26
C ALA A 723 -23.79 20.86 -0.32
N ARG A 724 -23.60 21.00 -1.64
CA ARG A 724 -23.50 22.31 -2.30
C ARG A 724 -24.78 23.16 -2.20
N ILE A 725 -25.95 22.54 -2.18
CA ILE A 725 -27.24 23.24 -1.99
C ILE A 725 -27.35 23.73 -0.54
N ASN A 726 -26.97 22.91 0.43
CA ASN A 726 -26.96 23.28 1.85
C ASN A 726 -25.99 24.41 2.16
N ASP A 727 -24.77 24.32 1.64
CA ASP A 727 -23.73 25.31 1.89
C ASP A 727 -24.06 26.67 1.25
N ARG A 728 -24.77 26.65 0.12
CA ARG A 728 -25.10 27.88 -0.62
C ARG A 728 -26.38 28.57 -0.16
N PHE A 729 -27.38 27.82 0.31
CA PHE A 729 -28.71 28.36 0.64
C PHE A 729 -29.13 28.14 2.09
N GLY A 730 -28.35 27.42 2.90
CA GLY A 730 -28.72 27.06 4.27
C GLY A 730 -29.98 26.20 4.32
N ALA A 731 -30.19 25.36 3.30
CA ALA A 731 -31.46 24.70 3.03
C ALA A 731 -31.82 23.58 4.02
N GLY A 732 -30.88 23.12 4.84
CA GLY A 732 -31.10 22.10 5.86
C GLY A 732 -31.46 20.72 5.27
N LEU A 733 -31.08 20.46 4.01
CA LEU A 733 -31.22 19.15 3.39
C LEU A 733 -30.24 18.19 4.04
N ASP A 734 -30.60 16.93 4.15
CA ASP A 734 -29.80 15.90 4.78
C ASP A 734 -29.92 14.61 3.97
N GLU A 735 -29.38 13.53 4.52
CA GLU A 735 -29.40 12.21 3.89
C GLU A 735 -30.82 11.72 3.57
N GLN A 736 -31.83 12.09 4.36
CA GLN A 736 -33.22 11.71 4.08
C GLN A 736 -33.73 12.41 2.82
N HIS A 737 -33.37 13.68 2.63
CA HIS A 737 -33.71 14.45 1.44
C HIS A 737 -33.02 13.92 0.17
N ARG A 738 -31.83 13.34 0.30
CA ARG A 738 -31.12 12.63 -0.78
C ARG A 738 -31.92 11.43 -1.27
N VAL A 739 -32.32 10.57 -0.35
CA VAL A 739 -33.12 9.37 -0.66
C VAL A 739 -34.48 9.75 -1.28
N ILE A 740 -35.09 10.84 -0.84
CA ILE A 740 -36.36 11.34 -1.41
C ILE A 740 -36.16 11.86 -2.85
N ALA A 741 -35.06 12.57 -3.12
CA ALA A 741 -34.72 13.02 -4.48
C ALA A 741 -34.40 11.84 -5.41
N GLU A 742 -33.73 10.81 -4.92
CA GLU A 742 -33.50 9.54 -5.65
C GLU A 742 -34.82 8.83 -5.95
N GLY A 743 -35.73 8.74 -4.97
CA GLY A 743 -37.06 8.17 -5.15
C GLY A 743 -37.85 8.89 -6.25
N MET A 744 -37.80 10.23 -6.30
CA MET A 744 -38.41 11.00 -7.39
C MET A 744 -37.73 10.77 -8.73
N ALA A 745 -36.40 10.65 -8.77
CA ALA A 745 -35.66 10.32 -9.99
C ALA A 745 -36.07 8.95 -10.55
N HIS A 746 -36.19 7.95 -9.68
CA HIS A 746 -36.67 6.62 -10.04
C HIS A 746 -38.14 6.63 -10.50
N HIS A 747 -38.99 7.47 -9.90
CA HIS A 747 -40.36 7.63 -10.36
C HIS A 747 -40.44 8.20 -11.77
N VAL A 748 -39.57 9.16 -12.11
CA VAL A 748 -39.45 9.66 -13.50
C VAL A 748 -38.93 8.58 -14.44
N LEU A 749 -37.98 7.75 -13.99
CA LEU A 749 -37.47 6.63 -14.77
C LEU A 749 -38.46 5.47 -14.91
N ALA A 750 -39.47 5.33 -14.04
CA ALA A 750 -40.45 4.26 -14.11
C ALA A 750 -41.56 4.52 -15.16
N ASP A 751 -41.67 5.75 -15.68
CA ASP A 751 -42.64 6.12 -16.71
C ASP A 751 -42.06 5.82 -18.12
N GLU A 752 -42.66 4.86 -18.84
CA GLU A 752 -42.21 4.45 -20.18
C GLU A 752 -42.27 5.61 -21.21
N ASP A 753 -43.22 6.54 -21.06
CA ASP A 753 -43.34 7.73 -21.92
C ASP A 753 -42.21 8.74 -21.60
N ALA A 754 -41.75 8.78 -20.34
CA ALA A 754 -40.61 9.59 -19.92
C ALA A 754 -39.29 9.07 -20.49
N GLN A 755 -39.03 7.78 -20.34
CA GLN A 755 -37.81 7.16 -20.87
C GLN A 755 -37.68 7.38 -22.39
N SER A 756 -38.76 7.10 -23.13
CA SER A 756 -38.79 7.25 -24.59
C SER A 756 -38.51 8.69 -25.04
N LYS A 757 -39.10 9.68 -24.35
CA LYS A 757 -38.92 11.11 -24.66
C LYS A 757 -37.55 11.66 -24.28
N LEU A 758 -36.95 11.16 -23.21
CA LEU A 758 -35.62 11.59 -22.78
C LEU A 758 -34.52 10.99 -23.65
N ALA A 759 -34.66 9.73 -24.04
CA ALA A 759 -33.67 9.05 -24.86
C ALA A 759 -33.69 9.54 -26.32
N ALA A 760 -34.88 9.77 -26.89
CA ALA A 760 -35.04 10.16 -28.30
C ALA A 760 -34.69 11.62 -28.63
N ASN A 761 -34.51 12.50 -27.64
CA ASN A 761 -34.33 13.94 -27.85
C ASN A 761 -32.91 14.42 -27.46
N PRO A 762 -32.38 15.47 -28.13
CA PRO A 762 -31.21 16.20 -27.65
C PRO A 762 -31.47 16.89 -26.31
N GLN A 763 -30.41 17.14 -25.53
CA GLN A 763 -30.47 17.57 -24.12
C GLN A 763 -31.41 18.78 -23.89
N ASP A 764 -31.36 19.79 -24.76
CA ASP A 764 -32.20 21.00 -24.63
C ASP A 764 -33.71 20.72 -24.79
N LYS A 765 -34.08 19.75 -25.63
CA LYS A 765 -35.49 19.34 -25.83
C LYS A 765 -35.92 18.31 -24.79
N ALA A 766 -35.00 17.45 -24.35
CA ALA A 766 -35.22 16.48 -23.29
C ALA A 766 -35.50 17.18 -21.94
N TRP A 767 -34.87 18.33 -21.69
CA TRP A 767 -35.12 19.16 -20.51
C TRP A 767 -36.61 19.57 -20.38
N ILE A 768 -37.25 19.99 -21.48
CA ILE A 768 -38.65 20.42 -21.47
C ILE A 768 -39.59 19.24 -21.14
N ALA A 769 -39.27 18.05 -21.65
CA ALA A 769 -40.01 16.83 -21.34
C ALA A 769 -39.82 16.44 -19.86
N PHE A 770 -38.58 16.51 -19.38
CA PHE A 770 -38.23 16.27 -17.98
C PHE A 770 -38.96 17.21 -17.03
N GLU A 771 -39.01 18.52 -17.27
CA GLU A 771 -39.67 19.49 -16.38
C GLU A 771 -41.15 19.14 -16.11
N GLN A 772 -41.85 18.62 -17.14
CA GLN A 772 -43.25 18.19 -17.00
C GLN A 772 -43.38 16.94 -16.12
N MET A 773 -42.46 15.98 -16.26
CA MET A 773 -42.45 14.72 -15.50
C MET A 773 -41.96 14.94 -14.08
N TRP A 774 -40.93 15.76 -13.90
CA TRP A 774 -40.42 16.21 -12.62
C TRP A 774 -41.52 16.90 -11.80
N SER A 775 -42.33 17.73 -12.46
CA SER A 775 -43.50 18.33 -11.82
C SER A 775 -44.51 17.28 -11.35
N LYS A 776 -44.81 16.25 -12.16
CA LYS A 776 -45.70 15.14 -11.76
C LYS A 776 -45.11 14.31 -10.61
N ALA A 777 -43.82 14.01 -10.63
CA ALA A 777 -43.15 13.27 -9.57
C ALA A 777 -43.20 14.03 -8.24
N LYS A 778 -42.98 15.35 -8.25
CA LYS A 778 -43.16 16.19 -7.06
C LYS A 778 -44.58 16.13 -6.49
N TYR A 779 -45.61 16.07 -7.33
CA TYR A 779 -47.00 15.89 -6.87
C TYR A 779 -47.24 14.50 -6.27
N ALA A 780 -46.65 13.44 -6.84
CA ALA A 780 -46.80 12.08 -6.33
C ALA A 780 -46.17 11.91 -4.93
N TYR A 781 -45.09 12.64 -4.64
CA TYR A 781 -44.39 12.62 -3.36
C TYR A 781 -44.86 13.72 -2.39
N LEU A 782 -45.85 14.54 -2.76
CA LEU A 782 -46.32 15.67 -1.94
C LEU A 782 -46.97 15.22 -0.63
N ASP A 783 -47.74 14.14 -0.65
CA ASP A 783 -48.47 13.63 0.52
C ASP A 783 -47.54 12.98 1.55
N GLU A 784 -46.45 12.34 1.10
CA GLU A 784 -45.48 11.64 1.97
C GLU A 784 -44.34 12.56 2.43
N HIS A 785 -43.96 13.56 1.62
CA HIS A 785 -42.80 14.43 1.88
C HIS A 785 -43.13 15.92 1.72
N THR A 786 -44.20 16.36 2.37
CA THR A 786 -44.75 17.73 2.23
C THR A 786 -43.73 18.83 2.57
N GLU A 787 -42.90 18.67 3.60
CA GLU A 787 -41.92 19.69 3.99
C GLU A 787 -40.80 19.88 2.96
N PHE A 788 -40.33 18.79 2.36
CA PHE A 788 -39.30 18.84 1.32
C PHE A 788 -39.83 19.45 0.03
N ILE A 789 -41.01 19.00 -0.43
CA ILE A 789 -41.63 19.55 -1.65
C ILE A 789 -41.98 21.02 -1.47
N LYS A 790 -42.46 21.42 -0.28
CA LYS A 790 -42.70 22.84 0.03
C LYS A 790 -41.41 23.65 -0.04
N THR A 791 -40.30 23.14 0.47
CA THR A 791 -38.99 23.80 0.36
C THR A 791 -38.56 24.01 -1.10
N LEU A 792 -38.79 23.01 -1.97
CA LEU A 792 -38.52 23.15 -3.41
C LEU A 792 -39.42 24.19 -4.08
N VAL A 793 -40.71 24.25 -3.71
CA VAL A 793 -41.65 25.23 -4.28
C VAL A 793 -41.36 26.65 -3.80
N ASP A 794 -41.04 26.82 -2.52
CA ASP A 794 -40.76 28.12 -1.90
C ASP A 794 -39.37 28.66 -2.33
N GLN A 795 -38.46 27.79 -2.77
CA GLN A 795 -37.09 28.14 -3.19
C GLN A 795 -36.79 27.68 -4.64
N PRO A 796 -37.22 28.45 -5.66
CA PRO A 796 -37.09 28.07 -7.08
C PRO A 796 -35.64 27.88 -7.55
N GLU A 797 -34.67 28.52 -6.90
CA GLU A 797 -33.24 28.32 -7.20
C GLU A 797 -32.74 26.92 -6.77
N ILE A 798 -33.21 26.41 -5.62
CA ILE A 798 -32.90 25.06 -5.13
C ILE A 798 -33.54 24.02 -6.04
N GLU A 799 -34.82 24.23 -6.39
CA GLU A 799 -35.57 23.34 -7.25
C GLU A 799 -34.95 23.23 -8.64
N LYS A 800 -34.43 24.33 -9.18
CA LYS A 800 -33.73 24.33 -10.46
C LYS A 800 -32.39 23.58 -10.41
N MET A 801 -31.60 23.71 -9.35
CA MET A 801 -30.32 22.99 -9.25
C MET A 801 -30.53 21.50 -8.98
N LEU A 802 -31.43 21.16 -8.05
CA LEU A 802 -31.76 19.77 -7.77
C LEU A 802 -32.40 19.11 -9.00
N GLY A 803 -33.34 19.80 -9.66
CA GLY A 803 -33.96 19.36 -10.90
C GLY A 803 -32.93 19.16 -12.02
N LYS A 804 -31.90 20.01 -12.12
CA LYS A 804 -30.81 19.82 -13.08
C LYS A 804 -29.95 18.59 -12.79
N ALA A 805 -29.62 18.37 -11.52
CA ALA A 805 -28.87 17.20 -11.10
C ALA A 805 -29.63 15.89 -11.37
N VAL A 806 -30.93 15.87 -11.03
CA VAL A 806 -31.81 14.74 -11.29
C VAL A 806 -31.99 14.53 -12.80
N PHE A 807 -32.14 15.59 -13.59
CA PHE A 807 -32.19 15.48 -15.04
C PHE A 807 -30.95 14.85 -15.64
N ASP A 808 -29.75 15.32 -15.26
CA ASP A 808 -28.49 14.78 -15.79
C ASP A 808 -28.31 13.29 -15.43
N TYR A 809 -28.89 12.84 -14.31
CA TYR A 809 -28.96 11.43 -13.93
C TYR A 809 -29.99 10.66 -14.79
N VAL A 810 -31.26 11.08 -14.81
CA VAL A 810 -32.34 10.40 -15.52
C VAL A 810 -32.10 10.36 -17.04
N TYR A 811 -31.55 11.43 -17.61
CA TYR A 811 -31.25 11.53 -19.05
C TYR A 811 -30.15 10.55 -19.49
N ARG A 812 -29.10 10.36 -18.67
CA ARG A 812 -28.06 9.35 -18.93
C ARG A 812 -28.61 7.93 -18.83
N GLU A 813 -29.40 7.67 -17.80
CA GLU A 813 -29.98 6.35 -17.54
C GLU A 813 -31.00 5.94 -18.62
N ALA A 814 -31.85 6.87 -19.07
CA ALA A 814 -32.80 6.62 -20.15
C ALA A 814 -32.10 6.24 -21.48
N ARG A 815 -30.96 6.86 -21.78
CA ARG A 815 -30.15 6.51 -22.96
C ARG A 815 -29.39 5.20 -22.81
N ARG A 816 -28.89 4.91 -21.61
CA ARG A 816 -28.23 3.63 -21.30
C ARG A 816 -29.18 2.45 -21.52
N ARG A 817 -30.43 2.56 -21.04
CA ARG A 817 -31.47 1.53 -21.23
C ARG A 817 -31.88 1.37 -22.70
N GLN A 818 -31.99 2.48 -23.44
CA GLN A 818 -32.27 2.42 -24.88
C GLN A 818 -31.17 1.69 -25.66
N SER A 819 -29.89 1.89 -25.31
CA SER A 819 -28.78 1.15 -25.93
C SER A 819 -28.83 -0.35 -25.64
N GLN A 820 -29.32 -0.76 -24.47
CA GLN A 820 -29.48 -2.17 -24.09
C GLN A 820 -30.70 -2.83 -24.78
N ASP A 821 -31.79 -2.10 -25.01
CA ASP A 821 -32.96 -2.61 -25.74
C ASP A 821 -32.69 -2.77 -27.24
N ILE A 822 -31.81 -1.95 -27.83
CA ILE A 822 -31.41 -2.04 -29.26
C ILE A 822 -30.55 -3.29 -29.54
N GLU A 823 -29.81 -3.78 -28.55
CA GLU A 823 -29.05 -5.05 -28.67
C GLU A 823 -29.93 -6.30 -28.43
N GLY A 824 -31.18 -6.13 -27.97
CA GLY A 824 -32.08 -7.21 -27.57
C GLY A 824 -33.22 -7.59 -28.55
N GLU A 825 -33.47 -6.84 -29.63
CA GLU A 825 -34.54 -7.19 -30.59
C GLU A 825 -34.03 -8.15 -31.70
N PRO A 826 -34.54 -9.40 -31.81
CA PRO A 826 -34.28 -10.24 -32.97
C PRO A 826 -35.03 -9.68 -34.18
N SER A 827 -34.33 -9.47 -35.29
CA SER A 827 -34.91 -8.92 -36.52
C SER A 827 -36.11 -9.75 -36.99
N ALA A 828 -37.32 -9.20 -36.88
CA ALA A 828 -38.50 -9.71 -37.55
C ALA A 828 -38.74 -8.91 -38.84
N THR A 829 -38.01 -9.25 -39.91
CA THR A 829 -38.55 -9.30 -41.29
C THR A 829 -37.61 -10.06 -42.21
#